data_AF-A0A4R0RG23-F1
#
_entry.id   AF-A0A4R0RG23-F1
#
_cell.length_a   1.000
_cell.length_b   1.000
_cell.length_c   1.000
_cell.angle_alpha   90.00
_cell.angle_beta   90.00
_cell.angle_gamma   90.00
#
_symmetry.space_group_name_H-M   'P 1'
#
loop_
_entity.id
_entity.type
_entity.pdbx_description
1 polymer ?
#
loop_
_entity_poly.entity_id
_entity_poly.type
_entity_poly.pdbx_seq_one_letter_code
_entity_poly.pdbx_strand_id
1 'polypeptide(L)'
;MSEHNPIGLSVEQPQQAPELSSPDVRDELAKCLNSRWSGKTMFSFKKSYDVAPIPALSLGGAGTIGLPLSDRDASAIKKHSKKKLVGKEARKGIWEMDAAQVSFNNPRWANWITEIVKDVCTAWDFKTDPSPPRCQLQKLVLYELGAGLLSHSSEEAPSGAFATLVVNLPCKFSGGTVHFSHGSLTASYDCSETSLFQATVLSWFHGVAQESKVISSGRRLTLVYNLIHSDTNVPSPTLAPLPNAEHVQRLRELLTSWKTAIDTRATIDDSENRAPEKIVFMLADKYAGPDLHKGLNALKDIDKDKVVVASLLAQELGFRTGMALLEYYQKGMRYRAWYQHEDYEEQYDSDYVNALEFDEHTVRKKRFKSLGMVDMDGRMVASALDATVQEENIPKNLPEAMMRAGHADQDYERENYDGEGGDLTRWYRNAVFVIWPPRSACSIRYGADIGAACTHLLTSSKKEPRPSTWDAMVIDFLLSRAAKHAVQVTKAVCAAATSWSNIALWLRAVKTCSKAGKGLAIFTDYESIRKAIAHFGFAEVRPGLDAMLRDDQSNPRRFGFLDNLETWMSEKDQTQRKKQVIPWIKSSRAAVFKSFRKPQPNEKQFWITLAAKHESGVRFIEDTVLPQIKSKVDYEYLQALASRISDCPEFEDTPEPRAQVATSIMTAAIFAAPLNRISQDTFYFDERHPSYQCAVVLLRACLDDFKDLLPLICRRIAGVDGFPEEEKTKQIVHVMVLVLRDIALHFEREKTTVPSGLNKFCAWTLEPYMSWICQKAFRLHTNVHDRVSKVVVAMMLPGGPELLFKYLSAHADLLNVYLARGFIEAIKSRSKSLLCEEGYTGPSQYVAIAALAKQY
;
A
#
# COMPACT_ATOMS: atom_id res chain seq x y z
N MET A 1 38.75 8.67 66.25
CA MET A 1 38.19 9.92 65.70
C MET A 1 38.32 9.84 64.20
N SER A 2 37.24 9.49 63.53
CA SER A 2 37.17 9.26 62.08
C SER A 2 36.42 10.41 61.43
N GLU A 3 37.11 11.23 60.63
CA GLU A 3 36.54 12.27 59.77
C GLU A 3 36.89 11.88 58.32
N HIS A 4 35.91 11.46 57.53
CA HIS A 4 35.08 12.27 56.62
C HIS A 4 35.81 12.82 55.39
N ASN A 5 35.49 12.25 54.23
CA ASN A 5 35.52 12.88 52.91
C ASN A 5 34.41 12.25 52.04
N PRO A 6 33.91 12.93 50.98
CA PRO A 6 32.49 13.14 50.80
C PRO A 6 31.82 12.25 49.73
N ILE A 7 30.50 12.20 49.84
CA ILE A 7 29.54 11.42 49.06
C ILE A 7 29.56 11.84 47.59
N GLY A 8 29.95 10.92 46.71
CA GLY A 8 29.65 10.97 45.28
C GLY A 8 28.25 10.43 45.02
N LEU A 9 27.33 11.31 44.64
CA LEU A 9 26.01 10.97 44.13
C LEU A 9 26.17 10.23 42.79
N SER A 10 25.98 8.91 42.81
CA SER A 10 25.79 8.11 41.60
C SER A 10 24.34 8.32 41.15
N VAL A 11 24.17 8.98 40.00
CA VAL A 11 22.88 9.10 39.34
C VAL A 11 22.55 7.72 38.77
N GLU A 12 21.70 6.96 39.47
CA GLU A 12 21.05 5.78 38.92
C GLU A 12 20.25 6.20 37.68
N GLN A 13 20.67 5.70 36.51
CA GLN A 13 19.85 5.75 35.31
C GLN A 13 18.57 4.96 35.58
N PRO A 14 17.36 5.54 35.37
CA PRO A 14 16.14 4.80 35.55
C PRO A 14 16.11 3.64 34.55
N GLN A 15 16.04 2.42 35.07
CA GLN A 15 15.74 1.23 34.29
C GLN A 15 14.47 1.52 33.47
N GLN A 16 14.62 1.56 32.14
CA GLN A 16 13.51 1.64 31.22
C GLN A 16 12.59 0.45 31.50
N ALA A 17 11.39 0.75 32.01
CA ALA A 17 10.30 -0.21 32.01
C ALA A 17 10.14 -0.74 30.57
N PRO A 18 9.95 -2.06 30.37
CA PRO A 18 9.71 -2.58 29.04
C PRO A 18 8.50 -1.85 28.47
N GLU A 19 8.68 -1.17 27.34
CA GLU A 19 7.58 -0.64 26.55
C GLU A 19 6.68 -1.81 26.16
N LEU A 20 5.64 -2.07 26.96
CA LEU A 20 4.57 -2.97 26.57
C LEU A 20 3.89 -2.32 25.37
N SER A 21 4.24 -2.79 24.18
CA SER A 21 3.53 -2.49 22.94
C SER A 21 2.03 -2.67 23.20
N SER A 22 1.24 -1.61 22.96
CA SER A 22 -0.22 -1.70 23.01
C SER A 22 -0.67 -2.91 22.18
N PRO A 23 -1.44 -3.86 22.72
CA PRO A 23 -1.76 -5.10 22.02
C PRO A 23 -2.45 -4.81 20.68
N ASP A 24 -2.07 -5.55 19.63
CA ASP A 24 -2.69 -5.46 18.30
C ASP A 24 -4.20 -5.78 18.43
N VAL A 25 -5.04 -4.79 18.10
CA VAL A 25 -6.51 -4.89 18.14
C VAL A 25 -6.99 -6.12 17.39
N ARG A 26 -6.37 -6.47 16.27
CA ARG A 26 -6.74 -7.64 15.46
C ARG A 26 -6.49 -8.94 16.22
N ASP A 27 -5.33 -9.09 16.88
CA ASP A 27 -4.99 -10.31 17.60
C ASP A 27 -5.85 -10.50 18.85
N GLU A 28 -6.15 -9.43 19.56
CA GLU A 28 -7.06 -9.50 20.72
C GLU A 28 -8.51 -9.81 20.30
N LEU A 29 -8.99 -9.22 19.19
CA LEU A 29 -10.28 -9.57 18.62
C LEU A 29 -10.30 -11.03 18.15
N ALA A 30 -9.21 -11.54 17.57
CA ALA A 30 -9.10 -12.93 17.17
C ALA A 30 -9.24 -13.88 18.37
N LYS A 31 -8.57 -13.59 19.49
CA LYS A 31 -8.72 -14.36 20.74
C LYS A 31 -10.17 -14.36 21.23
N CYS A 32 -10.82 -13.20 21.22
CA CYS A 32 -12.20 -13.06 21.68
C CYS A 32 -13.20 -13.78 20.74
N LEU A 33 -13.09 -13.61 19.43
CA LEU A 33 -14.02 -14.17 18.45
C LEU A 33 -13.80 -15.67 18.18
N ASN A 34 -12.59 -16.20 18.40
CA ASN A 34 -12.30 -17.64 18.27
C ASN A 34 -12.67 -18.46 19.51
N SER A 35 -13.01 -17.82 20.63
CA SER A 35 -13.52 -18.51 21.82
C SER A 35 -14.84 -19.25 21.52
N ARG A 36 -15.25 -20.15 22.43
CA ARG A 36 -16.55 -20.83 22.34
C ARG A 36 -17.65 -19.91 22.85
N TRP A 37 -18.59 -19.60 21.97
CA TRP A 37 -19.82 -18.88 22.30
C TRP A 37 -20.93 -19.92 22.37
N SER A 38 -21.48 -20.17 23.55
CA SER A 38 -22.58 -21.12 23.75
C SER A 38 -23.88 -20.39 24.11
N GLY A 39 -24.97 -20.57 23.37
CA GLY A 39 -26.31 -20.15 23.77
C GLY A 39 -26.91 -19.03 22.92
N LYS A 40 -28.25 -19.03 22.78
CA LYS A 40 -29.00 -18.11 21.92
C LYS A 40 -28.88 -16.67 22.41
N THR A 41 -28.28 -15.80 21.60
CA THR A 41 -28.04 -14.39 21.96
C THR A 41 -29.07 -13.42 21.43
N MET A 42 -29.93 -13.85 20.51
CA MET A 42 -30.97 -13.00 19.93
C MET A 42 -32.20 -12.91 20.85
N PHE A 43 -32.42 -11.72 21.43
CA PHE A 43 -33.51 -11.44 22.36
C PHE A 43 -34.63 -10.55 21.76
N SER A 44 -34.40 -10.01 20.57
CA SER A 44 -35.36 -9.17 19.84
C SER A 44 -35.24 -9.37 18.34
N PHE A 45 -36.24 -8.91 17.59
CA PHE A 45 -36.40 -9.10 16.16
C PHE A 45 -37.02 -7.85 15.54
N LYS A 46 -36.58 -7.49 14.33
CA LYS A 46 -37.16 -6.43 13.51
C LYS A 46 -37.17 -6.87 12.04
N LYS A 47 -38.30 -6.69 11.37
CA LYS A 47 -38.41 -6.86 9.91
C LYS A 47 -39.44 -5.90 9.33
N SER A 48 -39.07 -5.24 8.23
CA SER A 48 -39.98 -4.36 7.47
C SER A 48 -40.46 -5.09 6.22
N TYR A 49 -41.75 -4.95 5.90
CA TYR A 49 -42.40 -5.63 4.79
C TYR A 49 -42.86 -4.59 3.77
N ASP A 50 -42.34 -4.70 2.55
CA ASP A 50 -42.73 -3.87 1.40
C ASP A 50 -44.16 -4.15 0.94
N VAL A 51 -44.60 -5.40 1.06
CA VAL A 51 -45.92 -5.87 0.67
C VAL A 51 -46.59 -6.50 1.88
N ALA A 52 -47.40 -5.72 2.58
CA ALA A 52 -48.27 -6.20 3.66
C ALA A 52 -49.74 -6.08 3.23
N PRO A 53 -50.60 -7.09 3.50
CA PRO A 53 -52.02 -6.96 3.20
C PRO A 53 -52.62 -5.82 4.01
N ILE A 54 -53.47 -5.01 3.39
CA ILE A 54 -54.20 -3.96 4.11
C ILE A 54 -55.19 -4.65 5.06
N PRO A 55 -55.12 -4.44 6.40
CA PRO A 55 -55.94 -5.17 7.37
C PRO A 55 -57.45 -4.95 7.23
N ALA A 56 -57.87 -3.86 6.56
CA ALA A 56 -59.23 -3.33 6.62
C ALA A 56 -59.70 -3.21 8.08
N LEU A 57 -58.91 -2.43 8.84
CA LEU A 57 -59.05 -2.26 10.29
C LEU A 57 -60.38 -1.59 10.62
N SER A 58 -61.23 -2.26 11.39
CA SER A 58 -62.51 -1.73 11.87
C SER A 58 -62.51 -1.67 13.39
N LEU A 59 -62.85 -0.50 13.93
CA LEU A 59 -62.77 -0.21 15.36
C LEU A 59 -64.14 0.11 15.96
N GLY A 60 -64.41 -0.43 17.15
CA GLY A 60 -65.64 -0.20 17.89
C GLY A 60 -65.89 1.30 18.13
N GLY A 61 -66.95 1.84 17.51
CA GLY A 61 -67.34 3.25 17.61
C GLY A 61 -66.62 4.21 16.65
N ALA A 62 -65.41 3.88 16.17
CA ALA A 62 -64.67 4.70 15.20
C ALA A 62 -64.86 4.26 13.73
N GLY A 63 -65.38 3.05 13.48
CA GLY A 63 -65.61 2.52 12.13
C GLY A 63 -64.32 2.06 11.45
N THR A 64 -64.31 2.04 10.11
CA THR A 64 -63.14 1.62 9.33
C THR A 64 -62.06 2.69 9.29
N ILE A 65 -60.82 2.31 9.60
CA ILE A 65 -59.64 3.17 9.63
C ILE A 65 -58.84 3.01 8.33
N GLY A 66 -58.54 4.13 7.67
CA GLY A 66 -57.69 4.16 6.49
C GLY A 66 -56.20 4.05 6.83
N LEU A 67 -55.45 3.36 5.96
CA LEU A 67 -53.99 3.30 5.99
C LEU A 67 -53.42 3.76 4.63
N PRO A 68 -52.33 4.54 4.59
CA PRO A 68 -51.58 5.06 5.73
C PRO A 68 -52.39 6.02 6.61
N LEU A 69 -52.13 6.01 7.92
CA LEU A 69 -52.97 6.70 8.89
C LEU A 69 -53.11 8.20 8.61
N SER A 70 -54.36 8.68 8.53
CA SER A 70 -54.70 10.10 8.38
C SER A 70 -54.95 10.79 9.73
N ASP A 71 -54.86 12.13 9.76
CA ASP A 71 -55.19 12.93 10.96
C ASP A 71 -56.65 12.75 11.40
N ARG A 72 -57.57 12.61 10.43
CA ARG A 72 -58.99 12.35 10.67
C ARG A 72 -59.16 11.03 11.42
N ASP A 73 -58.56 9.96 10.91
CA ASP A 73 -58.72 8.63 11.47
C ASP A 73 -57.98 8.50 12.81
N ALA A 74 -56.81 9.14 12.96
CA ALA A 74 -56.12 9.24 14.25
C ALA A 74 -56.99 9.92 15.32
N SER A 75 -57.71 10.98 14.94
CA SER A 75 -58.64 11.68 15.85
C SER A 75 -59.84 10.81 16.23
N ALA A 76 -60.35 10.00 15.28
CA ALA A 76 -61.40 9.03 15.55
C ALA A 76 -60.93 7.94 16.53
N ILE A 77 -59.75 7.35 16.31
CA ILE A 77 -59.14 6.37 17.22
C ILE A 77 -59.03 6.97 18.63
N LYS A 78 -58.47 8.18 18.72
CA LYS A 78 -58.26 8.90 20.00
C LYS A 78 -59.55 9.10 20.79
N LYS A 79 -60.66 9.46 20.12
CA LYS A 79 -61.97 9.69 20.75
C LYS A 79 -62.53 8.42 21.40
N HIS A 80 -62.23 7.26 20.85
CA HIS A 80 -62.75 5.97 21.29
C HIS A 80 -61.72 5.14 22.08
N SER A 81 -60.53 5.69 22.35
CA SER A 81 -59.44 5.01 23.06
C SER A 81 -59.28 5.55 24.49
N LYS A 82 -58.70 4.73 25.37
CA LYS A 82 -58.32 5.17 26.72
C LYS A 82 -56.94 5.82 26.68
N LYS A 83 -56.82 7.02 27.25
CA LYS A 83 -55.53 7.68 27.39
C LYS A 83 -54.69 6.95 28.44
N LYS A 84 -53.49 6.51 28.10
CA LYS A 84 -52.55 5.99 29.09
C LYS A 84 -52.05 7.18 29.93
N LEU A 85 -52.19 7.07 31.25
CA LEU A 85 -51.76 8.12 32.18
C LEU A 85 -50.23 8.27 32.11
N VAL A 86 -49.77 9.52 32.22
CA VAL A 86 -48.33 9.81 32.36
C VAL A 86 -47.89 9.30 33.72
N GLY A 87 -46.82 8.52 33.76
CA GLY A 87 -46.37 7.86 34.99
C GLY A 87 -44.95 7.33 34.86
N LYS A 88 -44.57 6.36 35.71
CA LYS A 88 -43.21 5.78 35.77
C LYS A 88 -42.74 5.16 34.44
N GLU A 89 -43.64 4.72 33.57
CA GLU A 89 -43.32 3.95 32.37
C GLU A 89 -43.66 4.66 31.04
N ALA A 90 -44.41 5.75 31.08
CA ALA A 90 -45.01 6.35 29.87
C ALA A 90 -45.03 7.88 29.91
N ARG A 91 -44.73 8.50 28.76
CA ARG A 91 -44.82 9.95 28.53
C ARG A 91 -46.18 10.35 27.95
N LYS A 92 -46.43 11.66 27.77
CA LYS A 92 -47.70 12.19 27.23
C LYS A 92 -47.99 11.66 25.82
N GLY A 93 -49.26 11.40 25.52
CA GLY A 93 -49.72 11.20 24.13
C GLY A 93 -49.87 9.75 23.67
N ILE A 94 -50.10 8.80 24.58
CA ILE A 94 -50.37 7.39 24.25
C ILE A 94 -51.85 7.08 24.50
N TRP A 95 -52.50 6.45 23.51
CA TRP A 95 -53.90 6.06 23.54
C TRP A 95 -54.03 4.58 23.20
N GLU A 96 -54.71 3.81 24.05
CA GLU A 96 -54.84 2.36 23.92
C GLU A 96 -56.32 1.97 23.72
N MET A 97 -56.54 1.01 22.83
CA MET A 97 -57.83 0.38 22.57
C MET A 97 -57.70 -1.13 22.75
N ASP A 98 -58.66 -1.71 23.48
CA ASP A 98 -58.67 -3.15 23.79
C ASP A 98 -58.90 -4.00 22.54
N ALA A 99 -58.28 -5.18 22.47
CA ALA A 99 -58.46 -6.11 21.34
C ALA A 99 -59.92 -6.44 21.03
N ALA A 100 -60.81 -6.47 22.02
CA ALA A 100 -62.24 -6.74 21.81
C ALA A 100 -62.94 -5.67 20.94
N GLN A 101 -62.34 -4.49 20.80
CA GLN A 101 -62.85 -3.40 19.97
C GLN A 101 -62.19 -3.34 18.59
N VAL A 102 -61.30 -4.28 18.26
CA VAL A 102 -60.53 -4.29 17.02
C VAL A 102 -60.92 -5.50 16.17
N SER A 103 -61.38 -5.27 14.94
CA SER A 103 -61.64 -6.32 13.96
C SER A 103 -60.90 -6.08 12.64
N PHE A 104 -60.60 -7.17 11.94
CA PHE A 104 -59.90 -7.18 10.65
C PHE A 104 -60.85 -7.72 9.60
N ASN A 105 -61.22 -6.89 8.61
CA ASN A 105 -62.16 -7.29 7.57
C ASN A 105 -61.47 -7.91 6.33
N ASN A 106 -60.14 -7.96 6.30
CA ASN A 106 -59.38 -8.66 5.27
C ASN A 106 -58.84 -10.01 5.79
N PRO A 107 -59.33 -11.16 5.30
CA PRO A 107 -58.89 -12.47 5.79
C PRO A 107 -57.41 -12.76 5.48
N ARG A 108 -56.81 -12.10 4.48
CA ARG A 108 -55.37 -12.23 4.19
C ARG A 108 -54.48 -11.74 5.34
N TRP A 109 -55.01 -10.87 6.20
CA TRP A 109 -54.27 -10.38 7.38
C TRP A 109 -53.89 -11.51 8.33
N ALA A 110 -54.81 -12.43 8.61
CA ALA A 110 -54.55 -13.56 9.51
C ALA A 110 -53.43 -14.46 8.98
N ASN A 111 -53.47 -14.79 7.69
CA ASN A 111 -52.43 -15.59 7.04
C ASN A 111 -51.05 -14.92 7.12
N TRP A 112 -51.01 -13.60 6.88
CA TRP A 112 -49.77 -12.83 6.97
C TRP A 112 -49.21 -12.77 8.40
N ILE A 113 -50.06 -12.67 9.42
CA ILE A 113 -49.61 -12.78 10.82
C ILE A 113 -48.99 -14.16 11.09
N THR A 114 -49.57 -15.24 10.56
CA THR A 114 -48.98 -16.58 10.68
C THR A 114 -47.59 -16.67 10.00
N GLU A 115 -47.42 -16.05 8.83
CA GLU A 115 -46.13 -15.94 8.15
C GLU A 115 -45.10 -15.16 8.99
N ILE A 116 -45.52 -14.03 9.58
CA ILE A 116 -44.64 -13.25 10.47
C ILE A 116 -44.21 -14.08 11.67
N VAL A 117 -45.13 -14.82 12.30
CA VAL A 117 -44.80 -15.68 13.45
C VAL A 117 -43.76 -16.73 13.04
N LYS A 118 -43.90 -17.30 11.84
CA LYS A 118 -42.90 -18.23 11.29
C LYS A 118 -41.56 -17.55 11.08
N ASP A 119 -41.53 -16.32 10.56
CA ASP A 119 -40.30 -15.54 10.39
C ASP A 119 -39.62 -15.25 11.73
N VAL A 120 -40.37 -14.82 12.75
CA VAL A 120 -39.87 -14.55 14.11
C VAL A 120 -39.31 -15.83 14.73
N CYS A 121 -40.04 -16.95 14.63
CA CYS A 121 -39.60 -18.22 15.19
C CYS A 121 -38.36 -18.76 14.47
N THR A 122 -38.31 -18.63 13.14
CA THR A 122 -37.13 -19.00 12.34
C THR A 122 -35.93 -18.16 12.76
N ALA A 123 -36.11 -16.85 12.95
CA ALA A 123 -35.06 -15.98 13.42
C ALA A 123 -34.52 -16.44 14.79
N TRP A 124 -35.39 -16.80 15.74
CA TRP A 124 -34.98 -17.27 17.07
C TRP A 124 -34.58 -18.76 17.15
N ASP A 125 -34.43 -19.44 16.01
CA ASP A 125 -34.17 -20.89 15.91
C ASP A 125 -35.16 -21.70 16.76
N PHE A 126 -36.40 -21.27 16.76
CA PHE A 126 -37.51 -21.88 17.48
C PHE A 126 -38.28 -22.79 16.52
N LYS A 127 -38.29 -24.09 16.81
CA LYS A 127 -39.05 -25.07 16.02
C LYS A 127 -40.54 -24.82 16.21
N THR A 128 -41.26 -24.63 15.10
CA THR A 128 -42.70 -24.37 15.10
C THR A 128 -43.54 -25.64 14.96
N ASP A 129 -42.92 -26.78 14.61
CA ASP A 129 -43.60 -28.07 14.45
C ASP A 129 -43.38 -28.99 15.65
N PRO A 130 -44.40 -29.76 16.08
CA PRO A 130 -45.76 -29.86 15.52
C PRO A 130 -46.74 -28.78 16.02
N SER A 131 -46.32 -27.91 16.94
CA SER A 131 -47.21 -27.01 17.68
C SER A 131 -46.77 -25.54 17.54
N PRO A 132 -47.24 -24.81 16.51
CA PRO A 132 -46.84 -23.44 16.27
C PRO A 132 -47.35 -22.51 17.39
N PRO A 133 -46.61 -21.44 17.74
CA PRO A 133 -47.06 -20.46 18.71
C PRO A 133 -48.38 -19.81 18.30
N ARG A 134 -49.29 -19.65 19.25
CA ARG A 134 -50.50 -18.85 19.06
C ARG A 134 -50.16 -17.38 19.15
N CYS A 135 -50.64 -16.60 18.19
CA CYS A 135 -50.48 -15.14 18.17
C CYS A 135 -51.83 -14.48 18.48
N GLN A 136 -51.93 -13.84 19.64
CA GLN A 136 -53.19 -13.26 20.13
C GLN A 136 -53.08 -11.73 20.20
N LEU A 137 -54.01 -11.01 19.55
CA LEU A 137 -54.07 -9.55 19.65
C LEU A 137 -54.41 -9.16 21.10
N GLN A 138 -53.61 -8.26 21.66
CA GLN A 138 -53.81 -7.70 22.99
C GLN A 138 -54.47 -6.32 22.90
N LYS A 139 -53.93 -5.42 22.06
CA LYS A 139 -54.39 -4.03 21.95
C LYS A 139 -53.93 -3.33 20.69
N LEU A 140 -54.61 -2.25 20.36
CA LEU A 140 -54.18 -1.22 19.41
C LEU A 140 -53.66 -0.01 20.19
N VAL A 141 -52.51 0.55 19.78
CA VAL A 141 -51.90 1.71 20.44
C VAL A 141 -51.58 2.80 19.44
N LEU A 142 -52.09 4.01 19.70
CA LEU A 142 -51.79 5.24 18.97
C LEU A 142 -50.83 6.10 19.81
N TYR A 143 -49.68 6.41 19.23
CA TYR A 143 -48.67 7.30 19.79
C TYR A 143 -48.67 8.64 19.05
N GLU A 144 -48.83 9.74 19.78
CA GLU A 144 -48.79 11.10 19.25
C GLU A 144 -47.39 11.74 19.36
N LEU A 145 -47.26 12.95 18.82
CA LEU A 145 -46.10 13.81 19.05
C LEU A 145 -45.79 13.92 20.56
N GLY A 146 -44.53 13.70 20.94
CA GLY A 146 -44.10 13.73 22.34
C GLY A 146 -44.25 12.39 23.08
N ALA A 147 -44.93 11.40 22.49
CA ALA A 147 -45.10 10.08 23.08
C ALA A 147 -43.78 9.30 23.09
N GLY A 148 -43.58 8.54 24.17
CA GLY A 148 -42.43 7.66 24.38
C GLY A 148 -42.66 6.79 25.61
N LEU A 149 -41.89 5.70 25.72
CA LEU A 149 -41.93 4.76 26.83
C LEU A 149 -40.61 4.82 27.58
N LEU A 150 -40.67 4.96 28.89
CA LEU A 150 -39.50 4.81 29.75
C LEU A 150 -39.12 3.33 29.83
N SER A 151 -37.87 3.05 30.22
CA SER A 151 -37.40 1.68 30.33
C SER A 151 -38.25 0.90 31.33
N HIS A 152 -38.83 -0.21 30.89
CA HIS A 152 -39.61 -1.13 31.70
C HIS A 152 -39.48 -2.54 31.12
N SER A 153 -39.60 -3.56 31.97
CA SER A 153 -39.71 -4.97 31.57
C SER A 153 -41.06 -5.51 32.00
N SER A 154 -41.70 -6.31 31.16
CA SER A 154 -42.89 -7.05 31.59
C SER A 154 -42.46 -8.15 32.56
N GLU A 155 -42.65 -7.94 33.87
CA GLU A 155 -42.30 -8.96 34.89
C GLU A 155 -43.31 -10.12 34.92
N GLU A 156 -44.55 -9.91 34.49
CA GLU A 156 -45.58 -10.96 34.43
C GLU A 156 -46.05 -11.18 32.99
N ALA A 157 -45.67 -12.33 32.43
CA ALA A 157 -46.30 -12.83 31.22
C ALA A 157 -47.73 -13.26 31.52
N PRO A 158 -48.75 -12.86 30.74
CA PRO A 158 -50.06 -13.51 30.80
C PRO A 158 -49.86 -15.02 30.55
N SER A 159 -50.55 -15.87 31.31
CA SER A 159 -50.34 -17.33 31.37
C SER A 159 -50.00 -17.95 30.00
N GLY A 160 -48.75 -18.41 29.84
CA GLY A 160 -48.24 -19.07 28.63
C GLY A 160 -47.59 -18.18 27.56
N ALA A 161 -47.62 -16.85 27.68
CA ALA A 161 -46.99 -15.94 26.72
C ALA A 161 -45.47 -15.83 26.94
N PHE A 162 -44.66 -16.06 25.90
CA PHE A 162 -43.19 -15.99 26.02
C PHE A 162 -42.59 -14.75 25.34
N ALA A 163 -43.32 -14.11 24.43
CA ALA A 163 -42.86 -12.94 23.70
C ALA A 163 -44.00 -11.98 23.34
N THR A 164 -43.63 -10.73 23.10
CA THR A 164 -44.49 -9.70 22.52
C THR A 164 -44.14 -9.52 21.04
N LEU A 165 -45.14 -9.37 20.19
CA LEU A 165 -45.02 -9.01 18.78
C LEU A 165 -45.79 -7.72 18.51
N VAL A 166 -45.14 -6.74 17.90
CA VAL A 166 -45.73 -5.46 17.55
C VAL A 166 -45.68 -5.26 16.04
N VAL A 167 -46.82 -4.94 15.45
CA VAL A 167 -46.90 -4.52 14.04
C VAL A 167 -47.12 -3.02 14.00
N ASN A 168 -46.11 -2.28 13.54
CA ASN A 168 -46.25 -0.87 13.17
C ASN A 168 -46.98 -0.80 11.83
N LEU A 169 -48.18 -0.24 11.84
CA LEU A 169 -48.98 -0.04 10.64
C LEU A 169 -48.46 1.17 9.84
N PRO A 170 -48.69 1.22 8.51
CA PRO A 170 -48.28 2.36 7.70
C PRO A 170 -48.81 3.70 8.24
N CYS A 171 -47.91 4.59 8.64
CA CYS A 171 -48.20 5.92 9.18
C CYS A 171 -46.97 6.83 9.11
N LYS A 172 -47.17 8.14 8.96
CA LYS A 172 -46.05 9.10 8.93
C LYS A 172 -45.60 9.46 10.35
N PHE A 173 -44.38 9.14 10.73
CA PHE A 173 -43.75 9.64 11.95
C PHE A 173 -42.22 9.77 11.84
N SER A 174 -41.61 10.51 12.76
CA SER A 174 -40.15 10.53 12.97
C SER A 174 -39.80 10.45 14.45
N GLY A 175 -38.58 9.98 14.75
CA GLY A 175 -38.17 9.65 16.12
C GLY A 175 -38.82 8.35 16.59
N GLY A 176 -38.89 8.14 17.90
CA GLY A 176 -39.53 6.94 18.44
C GLY A 176 -38.71 5.65 18.35
N THR A 177 -37.38 5.75 18.21
CA THR A 177 -36.46 4.60 18.22
C THR A 177 -36.72 3.73 19.45
N VAL A 178 -36.88 2.43 19.23
CA VAL A 178 -37.14 1.46 20.30
C VAL A 178 -35.82 0.78 20.67
N HIS A 179 -35.49 0.79 21.95
CA HIS A 179 -34.35 0.11 22.53
C HIS A 179 -34.83 -1.11 23.31
N PHE A 180 -34.16 -2.23 23.12
CA PHE A 180 -34.34 -3.47 23.86
C PHE A 180 -33.05 -3.81 24.57
N SER A 181 -33.11 -4.09 25.87
CA SER A 181 -31.93 -4.44 26.67
C SER A 181 -32.13 -5.77 27.37
N HIS A 182 -31.12 -6.64 27.25
CA HIS A 182 -31.03 -7.90 27.97
C HIS A 182 -29.62 -8.04 28.52
N GLY A 183 -29.48 -8.05 29.85
CA GLY A 183 -28.19 -7.97 30.54
C GLY A 183 -27.35 -6.79 30.04
N SER A 184 -26.15 -7.06 29.50
CA SER A 184 -25.25 -6.04 28.99
C SER A 184 -25.43 -5.72 27.50
N LEU A 185 -26.34 -6.37 26.77
CA LEU A 185 -26.57 -6.10 25.35
C LEU A 185 -27.78 -5.21 25.14
N THR A 186 -27.68 -4.30 24.17
CA THR A 186 -28.79 -3.43 23.76
C THR A 186 -28.98 -3.46 22.24
N ALA A 187 -30.20 -3.72 21.80
CA ALA A 187 -30.63 -3.60 20.40
C ALA A 187 -31.41 -2.30 20.21
N SER A 188 -31.21 -1.61 19.08
CA SER A 188 -31.88 -0.34 18.78
C SER A 188 -32.49 -0.36 17.38
N TYR A 189 -33.80 -0.14 17.28
CA TYR A 189 -34.52 -0.17 16.02
C TYR A 189 -35.24 1.16 15.74
N ASP A 190 -34.85 1.81 14.64
CA ASP A 190 -35.62 2.90 14.05
C ASP A 190 -36.60 2.34 13.01
N CYS A 191 -37.85 2.74 13.13
CA CYS A 191 -38.96 2.30 12.28
C CYS A 191 -39.55 3.46 11.46
N SER A 192 -38.96 4.65 11.50
CA SER A 192 -39.56 5.88 10.98
C SER A 192 -39.31 6.14 9.50
N GLU A 193 -38.13 5.77 8.96
CA GLU A 193 -37.68 6.14 7.61
C GLU A 193 -38.66 5.74 6.50
N THR A 194 -39.18 4.51 6.54
CA THR A 194 -40.11 3.94 5.56
C THR A 194 -41.53 3.76 6.11
N SER A 195 -41.80 4.32 7.29
CA SER A 195 -43.03 4.13 8.06
C SER A 195 -44.33 4.43 7.31
N LEU A 196 -44.28 5.33 6.33
CA LEU A 196 -45.46 5.75 5.57
C LEU A 196 -45.99 4.65 4.64
N PHE A 197 -45.12 3.77 4.15
CA PHE A 197 -45.45 2.83 3.07
C PHE A 197 -45.27 1.36 3.45
N GLN A 198 -44.49 1.08 4.50
CA GLN A 198 -44.18 -0.28 4.94
C GLN A 198 -44.82 -0.59 6.29
N ALA A 199 -45.19 -1.85 6.49
CA ALA A 199 -45.45 -2.37 7.83
C ALA A 199 -44.14 -2.85 8.45
N THR A 200 -43.85 -2.46 9.70
CA THR A 200 -42.65 -2.92 10.40
C THR A 200 -43.02 -3.75 11.61
N VAL A 201 -42.55 -4.99 11.66
CA VAL A 201 -42.73 -5.89 12.79
C VAL A 201 -41.54 -5.78 13.72
N LEU A 202 -41.83 -5.65 15.01
CA LEU A 202 -40.89 -5.81 16.10
C LEU A 202 -41.34 -7.01 16.95
N SER A 203 -40.42 -7.81 17.46
CA SER A 203 -40.76 -8.82 18.47
C SER A 203 -39.64 -8.97 19.47
N TRP A 204 -39.96 -9.25 20.72
CA TRP A 204 -38.99 -9.48 21.79
C TRP A 204 -39.60 -10.40 22.83
N PHE A 205 -38.75 -11.12 23.53
CA PHE A 205 -39.18 -12.00 24.61
C PHE A 205 -39.57 -11.23 25.88
N HIS A 206 -40.44 -11.81 26.69
CA HIS A 206 -40.69 -11.29 28.04
C HIS A 206 -39.42 -11.35 28.90
N GLY A 207 -39.28 -10.38 29.81
CA GLY A 207 -38.05 -10.18 30.59
C GLY A 207 -36.99 -9.29 29.92
N VAL A 208 -37.13 -8.99 28.62
CA VAL A 208 -36.32 -7.97 27.95
C VAL A 208 -36.85 -6.59 28.32
N ALA A 209 -35.97 -5.69 28.77
CA ALA A 209 -36.33 -4.31 29.07
C ALA A 209 -36.52 -3.54 27.76
N GLN A 210 -37.61 -2.76 27.66
CA GLN A 210 -37.94 -1.94 26.50
C GLN A 210 -38.00 -0.47 26.87
N GLU A 211 -37.37 0.38 26.06
CA GLU A 211 -37.53 1.83 26.07
C GLU A 211 -37.91 2.31 24.67
N SER A 212 -38.83 3.27 24.56
CA SER A 212 -39.09 3.96 23.30
C SER A 212 -38.75 5.43 23.45
N LYS A 213 -37.83 5.93 22.63
CA LYS A 213 -37.56 7.37 22.54
C LYS A 213 -38.80 8.13 22.08
N VAL A 214 -38.72 9.45 22.16
CA VAL A 214 -39.86 10.33 21.86
C VAL A 214 -40.12 10.39 20.37
N ILE A 215 -41.39 10.35 19.98
CA ILE A 215 -41.84 10.70 18.63
C ILE A 215 -41.68 12.21 18.45
N SER A 216 -40.81 12.61 17.53
CA SER A 216 -40.49 14.01 17.23
C SER A 216 -41.40 14.64 16.18
N SER A 217 -42.07 13.82 15.34
CA SER A 217 -43.09 14.31 14.41
C SER A 217 -44.09 13.20 14.03
N GLY A 218 -45.30 13.60 13.62
CA GLY A 218 -46.32 12.68 13.13
C GLY A 218 -46.96 11.82 14.24
N ARG A 219 -47.47 10.64 13.87
CA ARG A 219 -48.10 9.68 14.78
C ARG A 219 -47.77 8.26 14.38
N ARG A 220 -47.58 7.38 15.37
CA ARG A 220 -47.31 5.95 15.16
C ARG A 220 -48.53 5.14 15.61
N LEU A 221 -48.99 4.22 14.77
CA LEU A 221 -50.08 3.30 15.10
C LEU A 221 -49.57 1.87 15.10
N THR A 222 -49.87 1.13 16.16
CA THR A 222 -49.32 -0.21 16.36
C THR A 222 -50.38 -1.19 16.85
N LEU A 223 -50.27 -2.43 16.39
CA LEU A 223 -51.00 -3.57 16.92
C LEU A 223 -50.04 -4.37 17.81
N VAL A 224 -50.44 -4.68 19.04
CA VAL A 224 -49.63 -5.42 20.01
C VAL A 224 -50.25 -6.81 20.19
N TYR A 225 -49.44 -7.83 19.99
CA TYR A 225 -49.79 -9.24 20.08
C TYR A 225 -48.94 -9.94 21.14
N ASN A 226 -49.52 -10.94 21.79
CA ASN A 226 -48.80 -11.90 22.62
C ASN A 226 -48.52 -13.17 21.80
N LEU A 227 -47.28 -13.65 21.85
CA LEU A 227 -46.89 -14.97 21.37
C LEU A 227 -46.96 -15.96 22.52
N ILE A 228 -47.88 -16.92 22.39
CA ILE A 228 -48.22 -17.90 23.43
C ILE A 228 -47.72 -19.26 23.00
N HIS A 229 -47.02 -19.94 23.91
CA HIS A 229 -46.59 -21.31 23.68
C HIS A 229 -47.81 -22.25 23.75
N SER A 230 -48.05 -23.00 22.67
CA SER A 230 -49.29 -23.77 22.52
C SER A 230 -49.26 -25.13 23.21
N ASP A 231 -48.08 -25.65 23.54
CA ASP A 231 -47.90 -26.95 24.21
C ASP A 231 -47.65 -26.74 25.71
N THR A 232 -48.59 -27.16 26.55
CA THR A 232 -48.47 -27.04 28.01
C THR A 232 -47.55 -28.08 28.64
N ASN A 233 -47.13 -29.11 27.89
CA ASN A 233 -46.23 -30.17 28.36
C ASN A 233 -44.76 -29.85 28.08
N VAL A 234 -44.47 -28.81 27.29
CA VAL A 234 -43.12 -28.34 26.99
C VAL A 234 -42.89 -27.02 27.76
N PRO A 235 -41.72 -26.85 28.43
CA PRO A 235 -41.41 -25.59 29.09
C PRO A 235 -41.48 -24.42 28.10
N SER A 236 -42.18 -23.35 28.48
CA SER A 236 -42.24 -22.12 27.69
C SER A 236 -40.82 -21.65 27.36
N PRO A 237 -40.57 -21.14 26.15
CA PRO A 237 -39.27 -20.59 25.78
C PRO A 237 -38.91 -19.45 26.73
N THR A 238 -37.85 -19.62 27.52
CA THR A 238 -37.30 -18.56 28.38
C THR A 238 -36.01 -18.03 27.78
N LEU A 239 -35.72 -16.74 28.00
CA LEU A 239 -34.38 -16.25 27.74
C LEU A 239 -33.42 -16.93 28.70
N ALA A 240 -32.39 -17.57 28.15
CA ALA A 240 -31.24 -17.93 28.94
C ALA A 240 -30.53 -16.65 29.41
N PRO A 241 -29.95 -16.62 30.63
CA PRO A 241 -29.01 -15.58 31.03
C PRO A 241 -27.92 -15.47 29.96
N LEU A 242 -27.49 -14.25 29.63
CA LEU A 242 -26.46 -14.02 28.61
C LEU A 242 -25.24 -14.92 28.89
N PRO A 243 -25.04 -15.97 28.09
CA PRO A 243 -23.86 -16.77 28.22
C PRO A 243 -22.69 -15.94 27.70
N ASN A 244 -21.53 -16.02 28.35
CA ASN A 244 -20.29 -15.35 27.95
C ASN A 244 -20.25 -13.83 28.22
N ALA A 245 -20.85 -13.36 29.33
CA ALA A 245 -20.80 -11.95 29.75
C ALA A 245 -19.37 -11.37 29.78
N GLU A 246 -18.36 -12.17 30.16
CA GLU A 246 -16.94 -11.79 30.10
C GLU A 246 -16.46 -11.53 28.67
N HIS A 247 -16.79 -12.39 27.71
CA HIS A 247 -16.44 -12.21 26.30
C HIS A 247 -17.14 -10.99 25.69
N VAL A 248 -18.41 -10.76 26.04
CA VAL A 248 -19.16 -9.56 25.64
C VAL A 248 -18.48 -8.29 26.16
N GLN A 249 -18.09 -8.29 27.43
CA GLN A 249 -17.40 -7.17 28.05
C GLN A 249 -16.01 -6.94 27.44
N ARG A 250 -15.25 -8.01 27.20
CA ARG A 250 -13.96 -7.93 26.52
C ARG A 250 -14.09 -7.39 25.10
N LEU A 251 -15.09 -7.83 24.34
CA LEU A 251 -15.34 -7.33 22.99
C LEU A 251 -15.70 -5.83 23.02
N ARG A 252 -16.51 -5.38 23.98
CA ARG A 252 -16.81 -3.96 24.18
C ARG A 252 -15.55 -3.14 24.45
N GLU A 253 -14.68 -3.60 25.35
CA GLU A 253 -13.42 -2.93 25.66
C GLU A 253 -12.51 -2.81 24.43
N LEU A 254 -12.40 -3.89 23.63
CA LEU A 254 -11.59 -3.90 22.42
C LEU A 254 -12.13 -2.96 21.34
N LEU A 255 -13.44 -2.99 21.07
CA LEU A 255 -14.06 -2.07 20.12
C LEU A 255 -13.95 -0.61 20.58
N THR A 256 -14.03 -0.36 21.89
CA THR A 256 -13.83 0.99 22.46
C THR A 256 -12.40 1.46 22.29
N SER A 257 -11.41 0.61 22.63
CA SER A 257 -9.99 0.89 22.44
C SER A 257 -9.66 1.15 20.97
N TRP A 258 -10.20 0.34 20.06
CA TRP A 258 -10.04 0.51 18.62
C TRP A 258 -10.57 1.86 18.16
N LYS A 259 -11.77 2.25 18.59
CA LYS A 259 -12.37 3.55 18.27
C LYS A 259 -11.49 4.70 18.77
N THR A 260 -11.03 4.64 20.02
CA THR A 260 -10.15 5.66 20.60
C THR A 260 -8.82 5.77 19.84
N ALA A 261 -8.23 4.65 19.43
CA ALA A 261 -6.99 4.63 18.66
C ALA A 261 -7.16 5.32 17.29
N ILE A 262 -8.28 5.09 16.61
CA ILE A 262 -8.62 5.74 15.34
C ILE A 262 -8.88 7.24 15.52
N ASP A 263 -9.54 7.62 16.60
CA ASP A 263 -9.87 9.02 16.86
C ASP A 263 -8.65 9.86 17.24
N THR A 264 -7.68 9.27 17.95
CA THR A 264 -6.47 9.94 18.46
C THR A 264 -5.29 9.97 17.48
N ARG A 265 -5.08 8.94 16.63
CA ARG A 265 -3.90 8.81 15.76
C ARG A 265 -3.96 9.58 14.42
N ALA A 266 -4.82 10.61 14.30
CA ALA A 266 -4.90 11.44 13.09
C ALA A 266 -3.65 12.30 12.79
N THR A 267 -2.58 12.21 13.59
CA THR A 267 -1.45 13.16 13.58
C THR A 267 -0.04 12.57 13.49
N ILE A 268 0.16 11.24 13.47
CA ILE A 268 1.52 10.65 13.47
C ILE A 268 1.67 9.58 12.38
N ASP A 269 2.70 9.75 11.55
CA ASP A 269 3.07 8.97 10.36
C ASP A 269 3.81 7.66 10.72
N ASP A 270 3.39 6.98 11.80
CA ASP A 270 3.99 5.70 12.21
C ASP A 270 3.30 4.54 11.49
N SER A 271 3.91 4.13 10.38
CA SER A 271 3.40 3.08 9.49
C SER A 271 3.30 1.68 10.13
N GLU A 272 4.00 1.43 11.24
CA GLU A 272 4.07 0.10 11.87
C GLU A 272 2.99 -0.14 12.95
N ASN A 273 2.25 0.90 13.36
CA ASN A 273 1.27 0.78 14.44
C ASN A 273 -0.05 1.49 14.10
N ARG A 274 -0.52 1.37 12.85
CA ARG A 274 -1.80 1.96 12.45
C ARG A 274 -2.96 1.09 12.95
N ALA A 275 -3.95 1.72 13.60
CA ALA A 275 -5.19 1.02 13.96
C ALA A 275 -5.91 0.56 12.67
N PRO A 276 -6.50 -0.65 12.66
CA PRO A 276 -7.08 -1.19 11.43
C PRO A 276 -8.25 -0.34 10.93
N GLU A 277 -8.39 -0.20 9.61
CA GLU A 277 -9.51 0.47 8.96
C GLU A 277 -10.79 -0.39 9.03
N LYS A 278 -10.65 -1.71 9.16
CA LYS A 278 -11.74 -2.69 9.30
C LYS A 278 -11.19 -3.97 9.91
N ILE A 279 -12.06 -4.87 10.34
CA ILE A 279 -11.71 -6.24 10.71
C ILE A 279 -12.58 -7.19 9.92
N VAL A 280 -11.94 -8.14 9.24
CA VAL A 280 -12.59 -9.16 8.41
C VAL A 280 -12.47 -10.52 9.09
N PHE A 281 -13.57 -11.00 9.66
CA PHE A 281 -13.64 -12.26 10.38
C PHE A 281 -14.23 -13.36 9.47
N MET A 282 -13.47 -14.43 9.24
CA MET A 282 -13.92 -15.59 8.49
C MET A 282 -14.98 -16.38 9.28
N LEU A 283 -16.13 -16.60 8.66
CA LEU A 283 -17.19 -17.42 9.24
C LEU A 283 -16.84 -18.92 9.13
N ALA A 284 -17.27 -19.70 10.11
CA ALA A 284 -16.92 -21.12 10.20
C ALA A 284 -17.66 -21.97 9.16
N ASP A 285 -18.94 -21.68 8.92
CA ASP A 285 -19.75 -22.39 7.94
C ASP A 285 -19.55 -21.87 6.50
N LYS A 286 -19.89 -22.72 5.54
CA LYS A 286 -19.95 -22.34 4.12
C LYS A 286 -21.31 -21.75 3.78
N TYR A 287 -21.29 -20.54 3.24
CA TYR A 287 -22.48 -19.84 2.77
C TYR A 287 -22.35 -19.51 1.28
N ALA A 288 -23.42 -19.73 0.52
CA ALA A 288 -23.46 -19.33 -0.88
C ALA A 288 -23.67 -17.82 -1.00
N GLY A 289 -23.09 -17.20 -2.04
CA GLY A 289 -23.22 -15.76 -2.28
C GLY A 289 -24.67 -15.25 -2.31
N PRO A 290 -25.59 -15.90 -3.04
CA PRO A 290 -27.00 -15.50 -3.07
C PRO A 290 -27.70 -15.54 -1.70
N ASP A 291 -27.26 -16.41 -0.79
CA ASP A 291 -27.87 -16.53 0.53
C ASP A 291 -27.55 -15.33 1.43
N LEU A 292 -26.42 -14.63 1.22
CA LEU A 292 -26.07 -13.46 2.02
C LEU A 292 -27.10 -12.32 1.88
N HIS A 293 -27.88 -12.27 0.80
CA HIS A 293 -29.00 -11.32 0.65
C HIS A 293 -30.14 -11.56 1.64
N LYS A 294 -30.14 -12.68 2.37
CA LYS A 294 -31.07 -12.94 3.49
C LYS A 294 -30.59 -12.28 4.80
N GLY A 295 -29.44 -11.60 4.80
CA GLY A 295 -28.89 -10.94 5.97
C GLY A 295 -28.56 -11.93 7.08
N LEU A 296 -28.80 -11.54 8.34
CA LEU A 296 -28.57 -12.40 9.52
C LEU A 296 -29.28 -13.77 9.45
N ASN A 297 -30.38 -13.87 8.70
CA ASN A 297 -31.10 -15.14 8.54
C ASN A 297 -30.37 -16.16 7.66
N ALA A 298 -29.32 -15.75 6.95
CA ALA A 298 -28.46 -16.66 6.20
C ALA A 298 -27.56 -17.49 7.13
N LEU A 299 -27.21 -16.93 8.30
CA LEU A 299 -26.23 -17.50 9.22
C LEU A 299 -26.81 -18.63 10.06
N LYS A 300 -25.96 -19.60 10.39
CA LYS A 300 -26.31 -20.78 11.17
C LYS A 300 -25.52 -20.81 12.47
N ASP A 301 -26.11 -21.47 13.47
CA ASP A 301 -25.47 -21.89 14.72
C ASP A 301 -24.53 -20.83 15.32
N ILE A 302 -23.25 -21.18 15.49
CA ILE A 302 -22.26 -20.36 16.20
C ILE A 302 -21.88 -19.08 15.45
N ASP A 303 -21.94 -19.08 14.11
CA ASP A 303 -21.66 -17.89 13.31
C ASP A 303 -22.74 -16.83 13.55
N LYS A 304 -24.01 -17.26 13.58
CA LYS A 304 -25.15 -16.39 13.85
C LYS A 304 -25.05 -15.75 15.22
N ASP A 305 -24.78 -16.54 16.27
CA ASP A 305 -24.66 -16.02 17.63
C ASP A 305 -23.52 -14.99 17.77
N LYS A 306 -22.35 -15.27 17.16
CA LYS A 306 -21.20 -14.36 17.17
C LYS A 306 -21.49 -13.05 16.43
N VAL A 307 -22.03 -13.14 15.22
CA VAL A 307 -22.32 -11.97 14.38
C VAL A 307 -23.41 -11.11 15.01
N VAL A 308 -24.45 -11.70 15.61
CA VAL A 308 -25.51 -10.95 16.30
C VAL A 308 -24.91 -10.12 17.43
N VAL A 309 -24.13 -10.73 18.34
CA VAL A 309 -23.56 -9.97 19.46
C VAL A 309 -22.56 -8.92 19.00
N ALA A 310 -21.67 -9.29 18.08
CA ALA A 310 -20.69 -8.35 17.56
C ALA A 310 -21.37 -7.17 16.85
N SER A 311 -22.44 -7.39 16.09
CA SER A 311 -23.24 -6.34 15.46
C SER A 311 -23.97 -5.45 16.46
N LEU A 312 -24.53 -6.01 17.54
CA LEU A 312 -25.18 -5.22 18.59
C LEU A 312 -24.19 -4.29 19.28
N LEU A 313 -23.03 -4.81 19.70
CA LEU A 313 -21.97 -4.00 20.34
C LEU A 313 -21.36 -2.99 19.37
N ALA A 314 -21.14 -3.39 18.12
CA ALA A 314 -20.66 -2.50 17.09
C ALA A 314 -21.62 -1.33 16.91
N GLN A 315 -22.93 -1.59 16.78
CA GLN A 315 -23.95 -0.56 16.65
C GLN A 315 -24.01 0.36 17.89
N GLU A 316 -23.95 -0.19 19.10
CA GLU A 316 -23.89 0.55 20.37
C GLU A 316 -22.70 1.54 20.38
N LEU A 317 -21.54 1.09 19.91
CA LEU A 317 -20.31 1.89 19.87
C LEU A 317 -20.18 2.77 18.61
N GLY A 318 -21.16 2.71 17.70
CA GLY A 318 -21.22 3.49 16.46
C GLY A 318 -20.38 2.93 15.30
N PHE A 319 -19.87 1.70 15.43
CA PHE A 319 -19.32 0.95 14.30
C PHE A 319 -20.42 0.52 13.34
N ARG A 320 -20.00 0.14 12.13
CA ARG A 320 -20.84 -0.44 11.10
C ARG A 320 -20.39 -1.87 10.85
N THR A 321 -21.34 -2.68 10.40
CA THR A 321 -21.15 -4.11 10.19
C THR A 321 -21.77 -4.56 8.88
N GLY A 322 -21.23 -5.64 8.33
CA GLY A 322 -21.66 -6.19 7.05
C GLY A 322 -21.10 -7.59 6.84
N MET A 323 -21.55 -8.24 5.79
CA MET A 323 -21.07 -9.55 5.36
C MET A 323 -20.64 -9.49 3.90
N ALA A 324 -19.61 -10.25 3.56
CA ALA A 324 -19.13 -10.36 2.19
C ALA A 324 -18.77 -11.80 1.86
N LEU A 325 -18.76 -12.14 0.57
CA LEU A 325 -18.21 -13.40 0.09
C LEU A 325 -16.81 -13.14 -0.45
N LEU A 326 -15.82 -13.92 -0.02
CA LEU A 326 -14.46 -13.87 -0.55
C LEU A 326 -14.21 -15.07 -1.46
N GLU A 327 -13.47 -14.85 -2.53
CA GLU A 327 -13.02 -15.86 -3.48
C GLU A 327 -11.50 -15.83 -3.59
N TYR A 328 -10.87 -16.97 -3.32
CA TYR A 328 -9.47 -17.21 -3.58
C TYR A 328 -9.34 -18.20 -4.73
N TYR A 329 -8.54 -17.85 -5.72
CA TYR A 329 -8.34 -18.61 -6.95
C TYR A 329 -6.89 -19.08 -7.03
N GLN A 330 -6.70 -20.35 -7.38
CA GLN A 330 -5.39 -20.97 -7.56
C GLN A 330 -5.36 -21.81 -8.84
N LYS A 331 -4.28 -21.70 -9.61
CA LYS A 331 -4.00 -22.54 -10.78
C LYS A 331 -2.53 -22.99 -10.80
N GLY A 332 -2.30 -24.27 -11.08
CA GLY A 332 -0.98 -24.94 -11.10
C GLY A 332 -1.07 -26.34 -11.71
N MET A 333 0.00 -27.12 -11.70
CA MET A 333 -0.04 -28.51 -12.13
C MET A 333 -0.52 -29.40 -10.98
N ARG A 334 -1.14 -30.53 -11.30
CA ARG A 334 -1.49 -31.54 -10.30
C ARG A 334 -0.26 -32.35 -9.85
N TYR A 335 -0.28 -32.81 -8.60
CA TYR A 335 0.68 -33.76 -8.06
C TYR A 335 0.43 -35.16 -8.65
N ARG A 336 1.50 -35.83 -9.09
CA ARG A 336 1.45 -37.21 -9.60
C ARG A 336 1.71 -38.18 -8.45
N ALA A 337 0.67 -38.84 -7.95
CA ALA A 337 0.86 -39.96 -7.04
C ALA A 337 1.29 -41.20 -7.86
N TRP A 338 2.55 -41.61 -7.75
CA TRP A 338 3.03 -42.86 -8.34
C TRP A 338 2.53 -44.06 -7.53
N TYR A 339 1.24 -44.40 -7.64
CA TYR A 339 0.78 -45.70 -7.18
C TYR A 339 1.00 -46.73 -8.29
N GLN A 340 1.98 -47.62 -8.07
CA GLN A 340 2.05 -48.89 -8.78
C GLN A 340 0.81 -49.69 -8.41
N HIS A 341 -0.18 -49.74 -9.29
CA HIS A 341 -1.15 -50.83 -9.29
C HIS A 341 -1.24 -51.40 -10.69
N GLU A 342 -0.79 -52.64 -10.79
CA GLU A 342 -0.98 -53.54 -11.92
C GLU A 342 -2.48 -53.68 -12.21
N ASP A 343 -2.84 -53.43 -13.47
CA ASP A 343 -3.89 -54.11 -14.22
C ASP A 343 -5.20 -54.41 -13.49
N TYR A 344 -5.98 -53.36 -13.17
CA TYR A 344 -7.45 -53.47 -13.18
C TYR A 344 -8.03 -52.20 -13.82
N GLU A 345 -8.86 -52.39 -14.86
CA GLU A 345 -9.75 -51.36 -15.41
C GLU A 345 -10.75 -50.94 -14.33
N GLU A 346 -10.37 -49.99 -13.47
CA GLU A 346 -11.25 -49.44 -12.46
C GLU A 346 -12.18 -48.39 -13.08
N GLN A 347 -13.48 -48.69 -13.02
CA GLN A 347 -14.53 -47.69 -13.14
C GLN A 347 -14.16 -46.48 -12.28
N TYR A 348 -13.96 -45.32 -12.91
CA TYR A 348 -13.65 -44.06 -12.23
C TYR A 348 -14.78 -43.70 -11.27
N ASP A 349 -14.59 -44.05 -10.01
CA ASP A 349 -15.43 -43.61 -8.91
C ASP A 349 -15.24 -42.09 -8.72
N SER A 350 -16.32 -41.38 -8.41
CA SER A 350 -16.30 -39.91 -8.25
C SER A 350 -15.34 -39.44 -7.16
N ASP A 351 -14.95 -40.35 -6.26
CA ASP A 351 -14.05 -40.09 -5.14
C ASP A 351 -12.60 -39.82 -5.58
N TYR A 352 -12.15 -40.35 -6.73
CA TYR A 352 -10.78 -40.12 -7.22
C TYR A 352 -10.55 -38.66 -7.65
N VAL A 353 -11.59 -37.99 -8.15
CA VAL A 353 -11.53 -36.60 -8.63
C VAL A 353 -11.40 -35.60 -7.47
N ASN A 354 -11.89 -35.95 -6.28
CA ASN A 354 -11.78 -35.11 -5.09
C ASN A 354 -10.41 -35.21 -4.39
N ALA A 355 -9.66 -36.29 -4.64
CA ALA A 355 -8.34 -36.55 -4.06
C ALA A 355 -7.17 -35.88 -4.80
N LEU A 356 -7.43 -35.10 -5.87
CA LEU A 356 -6.38 -34.40 -6.61
C LEU A 356 -5.67 -33.36 -5.70
N GLU A 357 -4.35 -33.28 -5.80
CA GLU A 357 -3.54 -32.28 -5.08
C GLU A 357 -2.74 -31.43 -6.06
N PHE A 358 -2.36 -30.23 -5.64
CA PHE A 358 -1.42 -29.40 -6.40
C PHE A 358 -0.01 -29.93 -6.19
N ASP A 359 0.82 -29.94 -7.24
CA ASP A 359 2.26 -29.96 -7.04
C ASP A 359 2.67 -28.57 -6.50
N GLU A 360 3.11 -28.53 -5.24
CA GLU A 360 3.42 -27.30 -4.50
C GLU A 360 4.43 -26.41 -5.23
N HIS A 361 5.31 -26.98 -6.07
CA HIS A 361 6.33 -26.25 -6.82
C HIS A 361 5.81 -25.64 -8.13
N THR A 362 4.57 -25.94 -8.53
CA THR A 362 4.04 -25.62 -9.87
C THR A 362 2.86 -24.64 -9.85
N VAL A 363 2.52 -24.07 -8.70
CA VAL A 363 1.43 -23.09 -8.60
C VAL A 363 1.84 -21.80 -9.32
N ARG A 364 1.26 -21.55 -10.49
CA ARG A 364 1.64 -20.44 -11.39
C ARG A 364 0.79 -19.19 -11.20
N LYS A 365 -0.47 -19.31 -10.74
CA LYS A 365 -1.38 -18.15 -10.61
C LYS A 365 -2.19 -18.23 -9.31
N LYS A 366 -2.24 -17.10 -8.60
CA LYS A 366 -3.06 -16.88 -7.39
C LYS A 366 -3.81 -15.55 -7.54
N ARG A 367 -5.11 -15.52 -7.21
CA ARG A 367 -5.93 -14.28 -7.19
C ARG A 367 -6.85 -14.28 -5.98
N PHE A 368 -7.11 -13.10 -5.42
CA PHE A 368 -8.02 -12.92 -4.29
C PHE A 368 -9.04 -11.83 -4.66
N LYS A 369 -10.33 -12.09 -4.45
CA LYS A 369 -11.41 -11.18 -4.83
C LYS A 369 -12.52 -11.21 -3.79
N SER A 370 -13.19 -10.07 -3.58
CA SER A 370 -14.46 -9.99 -2.86
C SER A 370 -15.63 -9.91 -3.84
N LEU A 371 -16.69 -10.67 -3.56
CA LEU A 371 -17.89 -10.82 -4.38
C LEU A 371 -19.08 -10.08 -3.74
N GLY A 372 -18.98 -8.76 -3.60
CA GLY A 372 -20.02 -7.93 -3.03
C GLY A 372 -20.09 -7.99 -1.50
N MET A 373 -20.68 -6.93 -0.92
CA MET A 373 -20.87 -6.78 0.50
C MET A 373 -22.29 -6.30 0.79
N VAL A 374 -22.92 -6.92 1.80
CA VAL A 374 -24.27 -6.61 2.26
C VAL A 374 -24.26 -6.19 3.72
N ASP A 375 -25.28 -5.46 4.16
CA ASP A 375 -25.53 -5.20 5.58
C ASP A 375 -26.22 -6.40 6.26
N MET A 376 -26.52 -6.27 7.55
CA MET A 376 -27.19 -7.31 8.34
C MET A 376 -28.63 -7.60 7.90
N ASP A 377 -29.23 -6.71 7.08
CA ASP A 377 -30.55 -6.84 6.48
C ASP A 377 -30.48 -7.42 5.04
N GLY A 378 -29.28 -7.69 4.52
CA GLY A 378 -29.06 -8.23 3.17
C GLY A 378 -29.01 -7.19 2.04
N ARG A 379 -29.02 -5.89 2.36
CA ARG A 379 -28.95 -4.81 1.38
C ARG A 379 -27.50 -4.55 0.98
N MET A 380 -27.27 -4.27 -0.30
CA MET A 380 -25.93 -4.08 -0.85
C MET A 380 -25.28 -2.78 -0.32
N VAL A 381 -24.09 -2.90 0.26
CA VAL A 381 -23.30 -1.79 0.84
C VAL A 381 -22.16 -1.40 -0.10
N ALA A 382 -21.46 -2.38 -0.68
CA ALA A 382 -20.35 -2.18 -1.59
C ALA A 382 -20.25 -3.32 -2.61
N SER A 383 -19.67 -3.04 -3.78
CA SER A 383 -19.47 -4.04 -4.84
C SER A 383 -18.29 -4.97 -4.57
N ALA A 384 -17.29 -4.53 -3.80
CA ALA A 384 -16.14 -5.34 -3.37
C ALA A 384 -15.44 -4.68 -2.16
N LEU A 385 -14.78 -5.49 -1.33
CA LEU A 385 -13.83 -5.02 -0.32
C LEU A 385 -12.44 -4.70 -0.90
N ASP A 386 -11.71 -3.79 -0.23
CA ASP A 386 -10.31 -3.42 -0.52
C ASP A 386 -9.37 -4.66 -0.52
N ALA A 387 -8.27 -4.60 -1.27
CA ALA A 387 -7.16 -5.55 -1.22
C ALA A 387 -6.52 -5.70 0.18
N THR A 388 -6.64 -4.69 1.06
CA THR A 388 -6.16 -4.78 2.45
C THR A 388 -6.95 -5.76 3.33
N VAL A 389 -7.98 -6.42 2.79
CA VAL A 389 -8.62 -7.59 3.43
C VAL A 389 -7.58 -8.65 3.85
N GLN A 390 -6.44 -8.75 3.16
CA GLN A 390 -5.39 -9.71 3.53
C GLN A 390 -4.58 -9.30 4.78
N GLU A 391 -4.59 -8.03 5.15
CA GLU A 391 -3.80 -7.47 6.27
C GLU A 391 -4.64 -7.38 7.55
N GLU A 392 -5.94 -7.12 7.41
CA GLU A 392 -6.85 -6.83 8.53
C GLU A 392 -7.88 -7.96 8.76
N ASN A 393 -7.44 -9.21 8.65
CA ASN A 393 -8.30 -10.39 8.74
C ASN A 393 -8.06 -11.26 9.98
N ILE A 394 -9.06 -12.08 10.25
CA ILE A 394 -9.05 -13.14 11.25
C ILE A 394 -9.59 -14.39 10.55
N PRO A 395 -8.78 -15.44 10.37
CA PRO A 395 -7.38 -15.59 10.78
C PRO A 395 -6.38 -14.85 9.85
N LYS A 396 -5.18 -14.51 10.37
CA LYS A 396 -4.12 -13.74 9.67
C LYS A 396 -3.74 -14.28 8.29
N ASN A 397 -3.73 -15.61 8.15
CA ASN A 397 -3.43 -16.33 6.92
C ASN A 397 -4.74 -16.76 6.27
N LEU A 398 -5.53 -15.77 5.83
CA LEU A 398 -6.88 -15.99 5.32
C LEU A 398 -6.91 -16.90 4.08
N PRO A 399 -6.05 -16.75 3.06
CA PRO A 399 -6.01 -17.68 1.92
C PRO A 399 -5.79 -19.13 2.35
N GLU A 400 -4.86 -19.39 3.27
CA GLU A 400 -4.56 -20.73 3.80
C GLU A 400 -5.71 -21.30 4.61
N ALA A 401 -6.41 -20.46 5.38
CA ALA A 401 -7.60 -20.87 6.10
C ALA A 401 -8.76 -21.24 5.16
N MET A 402 -8.97 -20.47 4.08
CA MET A 402 -9.95 -20.79 3.04
C MET A 402 -9.61 -22.10 2.32
N MET A 403 -8.32 -22.35 2.05
CA MET A 403 -7.86 -23.61 1.46
C MET A 403 -8.15 -24.81 2.38
N ARG A 404 -7.87 -24.68 3.69
CA ARG A 404 -8.19 -25.72 4.69
C ARG A 404 -9.69 -25.99 4.85
N ALA A 405 -10.53 -24.98 4.62
CA ALA A 405 -11.98 -25.16 4.60
C ALA A 405 -12.47 -25.94 3.36
N GLY A 406 -11.60 -26.21 2.39
CA GLY A 406 -11.89 -26.95 1.17
C GLY A 406 -12.41 -26.08 0.03
N HIS A 407 -12.14 -26.52 -1.20
CA HIS A 407 -12.55 -25.80 -2.41
C HIS A 407 -14.08 -25.77 -2.56
N ALA A 408 -14.56 -24.72 -3.22
CA ALA A 408 -15.96 -24.56 -3.60
C ALA A 408 -16.21 -25.06 -5.03
N ASP A 409 -15.19 -25.00 -5.88
CA ASP A 409 -15.24 -25.45 -7.27
C ASP A 409 -13.83 -25.88 -7.72
N GLN A 410 -13.75 -26.77 -8.69
CA GLN A 410 -12.50 -27.21 -9.29
C GLN A 410 -12.65 -27.56 -10.78
N ASP A 411 -11.60 -27.30 -11.54
CA ASP A 411 -11.50 -27.61 -12.96
C ASP A 411 -10.11 -28.21 -13.24
N TYR A 412 -10.03 -29.20 -14.13
CA TYR A 412 -8.79 -29.90 -14.42
C TYR A 412 -8.70 -30.39 -15.86
N GLU A 413 -7.50 -30.38 -16.41
CA GLU A 413 -7.21 -30.98 -17.71
C GLU A 413 -6.89 -32.49 -17.56
N ARG A 414 -7.38 -33.31 -18.50
CA ARG A 414 -7.06 -34.76 -18.53
C ARG A 414 -5.58 -34.99 -18.82
N GLU A 415 -5.07 -36.16 -18.42
CA GLU A 415 -3.73 -36.61 -18.85
C GLU A 415 -3.64 -36.59 -20.37
N ASN A 416 -2.61 -35.91 -20.88
CA ASN A 416 -2.15 -36.13 -22.25
C ASN A 416 -1.48 -37.51 -22.30
N TYR A 417 -1.53 -38.16 -23.47
CA TYR A 417 -1.05 -39.55 -23.70
C TYR A 417 0.45 -39.75 -23.33
N ASP A 418 1.16 -38.64 -23.22
CA ASP A 418 2.58 -38.43 -22.97
C ASP A 418 2.93 -38.32 -21.47
N GLY A 419 1.92 -38.36 -20.57
CA GLY A 419 2.15 -38.50 -19.12
C GLY A 419 2.63 -37.23 -18.41
N GLU A 420 2.56 -36.07 -19.05
CA GLU A 420 2.75 -34.77 -18.42
C GLU A 420 1.47 -34.38 -17.63
N GLY A 421 1.63 -34.04 -16.35
CA GLY A 421 0.51 -33.72 -15.45
C GLY A 421 -0.29 -32.50 -15.94
N GLY A 422 -1.62 -32.66 -16.02
CA GLY A 422 -2.53 -31.59 -16.46
C GLY A 422 -2.64 -30.43 -15.47
N ASP A 423 -3.13 -29.29 -15.96
CA ASP A 423 -3.44 -28.13 -15.13
C ASP A 423 -4.61 -28.43 -14.18
N LEU A 424 -4.47 -28.06 -12.91
CA LEU A 424 -5.52 -28.02 -11.89
C LEU A 424 -5.86 -26.57 -11.57
N THR A 425 -7.15 -26.28 -11.43
CA THR A 425 -7.67 -24.98 -11.03
C THR A 425 -8.66 -25.16 -9.89
N ARG A 426 -8.53 -24.35 -8.83
CA ARG A 426 -9.43 -24.38 -7.67
C ARG A 426 -9.90 -22.98 -7.30
N TRP A 427 -11.19 -22.89 -6.95
CA TRP A 427 -11.80 -21.71 -6.36
C TRP A 427 -12.23 -22.03 -4.93
N TYR A 428 -11.77 -21.24 -3.98
CA TYR A 428 -12.13 -21.34 -2.56
C TYR A 428 -13.03 -20.15 -2.22
N ARG A 429 -14.17 -20.42 -1.58
CA ARG A 429 -15.15 -19.37 -1.24
C ARG A 429 -15.59 -19.48 0.20
N ASN A 430 -15.52 -18.36 0.92
CA ASN A 430 -15.96 -18.28 2.31
C ASN A 430 -16.65 -16.93 2.56
N ALA A 431 -17.73 -16.97 3.34
CA ALA A 431 -18.35 -15.76 3.82
C ALA A 431 -17.54 -15.18 5.00
N VAL A 432 -17.53 -13.86 5.07
CA VAL A 432 -16.83 -13.13 6.12
C VAL A 432 -17.75 -12.08 6.74
N PHE A 433 -17.60 -11.89 8.04
CA PHE A 433 -18.18 -10.79 8.79
C PHE A 433 -17.19 -9.62 8.84
N VAL A 434 -17.66 -8.41 8.60
CA VAL A 434 -16.83 -7.22 8.52
C VAL A 434 -17.32 -6.19 9.53
N ILE A 435 -16.42 -5.68 10.37
CA ILE A 435 -16.68 -4.57 11.30
C ILE A 435 -15.78 -3.40 10.90
N TRP A 436 -16.31 -2.17 10.88
CA TRP A 436 -15.51 -0.99 10.59
C TRP A 436 -16.04 0.26 11.30
N PRO A 437 -15.16 1.19 11.69
CA PRO A 437 -15.54 2.48 12.24
C PRO A 437 -16.14 3.38 11.15
N PRO A 438 -16.96 4.40 11.50
CA PRO A 438 -17.52 5.34 10.53
C PRO A 438 -16.47 6.00 9.63
N ARG A 439 -15.30 6.38 10.17
CA ARG A 439 -14.22 7.03 9.39
C ARG A 439 -13.72 6.17 8.23
N SER A 440 -13.84 4.85 8.31
CA SER A 440 -13.41 3.93 7.26
C SER A 440 -14.49 3.65 6.20
N ALA A 441 -15.66 4.29 6.28
CA ALA A 441 -16.75 4.05 5.32
C ALA A 441 -16.34 4.27 3.86
N CYS A 442 -15.45 5.22 3.58
CA CYS A 442 -14.91 5.43 2.23
C CYS A 442 -13.96 4.30 1.80
N SER A 443 -13.15 3.75 2.72
CA SER A 443 -12.30 2.58 2.47
C SER A 443 -13.15 1.35 2.13
N ILE A 444 -14.28 1.16 2.81
CA ILE A 444 -15.23 0.09 2.49
C ILE A 444 -15.89 0.30 1.12
N ARG A 445 -16.34 1.52 0.81
CA ARG A 445 -17.09 1.77 -0.42
C ARG A 445 -16.23 1.75 -1.68
N TYR A 446 -15.05 2.37 -1.63
CA TYR A 446 -14.20 2.55 -2.80
C TYR A 446 -13.02 1.57 -2.83
N GLY A 447 -12.52 1.13 -1.68
CA GLY A 447 -11.38 0.23 -1.59
C GLY A 447 -10.19 0.69 -2.43
N ALA A 448 -9.78 -0.14 -3.39
CA ALA A 448 -8.70 0.17 -4.34
C ALA A 448 -9.13 1.06 -5.53
N ASP A 449 -10.44 1.28 -5.72
CA ASP A 449 -10.97 2.10 -6.81
C ASP A 449 -10.95 3.60 -6.46
N ILE A 450 -9.74 4.15 -6.46
CA ILE A 450 -9.50 5.58 -6.28
C ILE A 450 -10.17 6.40 -7.40
N GLY A 451 -10.36 5.81 -8.59
CA GLY A 451 -11.02 6.45 -9.72
C GLY A 451 -12.50 6.77 -9.44
N ALA A 452 -13.23 5.81 -8.86
CA ALA A 452 -14.62 6.00 -8.44
C ALA A 452 -14.75 7.08 -7.36
N ALA A 453 -13.85 7.10 -6.36
CA ALA A 453 -13.82 8.12 -5.33
C ALA A 453 -13.57 9.53 -5.89
N CYS A 454 -12.58 9.66 -6.80
CA CYS A 454 -12.31 10.90 -7.52
C CYS A 454 -13.50 11.36 -8.36
N THR A 455 -14.18 10.43 -9.04
CA THR A 455 -15.35 10.73 -9.88
C THR A 455 -16.53 11.21 -9.05
N HIS A 456 -16.77 10.59 -7.89
CA HIS A 456 -17.76 11.03 -6.93
C HIS A 456 -17.49 12.48 -6.51
N LEU A 457 -16.27 12.78 -6.06
CA LEU A 457 -15.91 14.11 -5.58
C LEU A 457 -16.08 15.19 -6.67
N LEU A 458 -15.61 14.91 -7.89
CA LEU A 458 -15.76 15.82 -9.03
C LEU A 458 -17.22 16.04 -9.46
N THR A 459 -18.07 15.03 -9.28
CA THR A 459 -19.50 15.14 -9.57
C THR A 459 -20.21 15.96 -8.50
N SER A 460 -19.90 15.70 -7.24
CA SER A 460 -20.44 16.45 -6.10
C SER A 460 -20.07 17.92 -6.16
N SER A 461 -18.80 18.23 -6.44
CA SER A 461 -18.31 19.62 -6.47
C SER A 461 -18.92 20.49 -7.55
N LYS A 462 -19.50 19.89 -8.59
CA LYS A 462 -20.22 20.62 -9.66
C LYS A 462 -21.69 20.86 -9.31
N LYS A 463 -22.28 20.03 -8.45
CA LYS A 463 -23.70 20.11 -8.09
C LYS A 463 -23.92 21.02 -6.89
N GLU A 464 -23.08 20.87 -5.87
CA GLU A 464 -23.26 21.54 -4.58
C GLU A 464 -22.25 22.66 -4.38
N PRO A 465 -22.66 23.82 -3.84
CA PRO A 465 -21.76 24.96 -3.62
C PRO A 465 -20.77 24.75 -2.45
N ARG A 466 -20.99 23.73 -1.61
CA ARG A 466 -20.14 23.39 -0.47
C ARG A 466 -20.03 21.86 -0.31
N PRO A 467 -18.91 21.35 0.24
CA PRO A 467 -18.75 19.91 0.48
C PRO A 467 -19.75 19.42 1.54
N SER A 468 -20.38 18.28 1.28
CA SER A 468 -21.16 17.55 2.28
C SER A 468 -20.24 16.88 3.32
N THR A 469 -20.81 16.38 4.42
CA THR A 469 -20.07 15.56 5.40
C THR A 469 -19.45 14.34 4.74
N TRP A 470 -20.14 13.75 3.75
CA TRP A 470 -19.63 12.62 2.99
C TRP A 470 -18.45 13.03 2.09
N ASP A 471 -18.52 14.18 1.42
CA ASP A 471 -17.41 14.69 0.60
C ASP A 471 -16.15 14.94 1.43
N ALA A 472 -16.29 15.44 2.66
CA ALA A 472 -15.17 15.60 3.58
C ALA A 472 -14.48 14.26 3.89
N MET A 473 -15.26 13.20 4.13
CA MET A 473 -14.72 11.84 4.33
C MET A 473 -14.02 11.31 3.07
N VAL A 474 -14.58 11.57 1.88
CA VAL A 474 -13.96 11.19 0.60
C VAL A 474 -12.64 11.92 0.39
N ILE A 475 -12.56 13.21 0.71
CA ILE A 475 -11.32 14.00 0.66
C ILE A 475 -10.26 13.37 1.55
N ASP A 476 -10.59 13.09 2.82
CA ASP A 476 -9.63 12.52 3.77
C ASP A 476 -9.14 11.14 3.30
N PHE A 477 -10.04 10.32 2.76
CA PHE A 477 -9.69 9.03 2.14
C PHE A 477 -8.76 9.18 0.92
N LEU A 478 -9.05 10.10 0.00
CA LEU A 478 -8.20 10.31 -1.17
C LEU A 478 -6.81 10.81 -0.78
N LEU A 479 -6.74 11.72 0.20
CA LEU A 479 -5.48 12.28 0.68
C LEU A 479 -4.63 11.25 1.45
N SER A 480 -5.25 10.30 2.16
CA SER A 480 -4.50 9.22 2.83
C SER A 480 -3.87 8.24 1.82
N ARG A 481 -4.41 8.14 0.60
CA ARG A 481 -3.86 7.30 -0.49
C ARG A 481 -3.00 8.09 -1.49
N ALA A 482 -2.69 9.35 -1.20
CA ALA A 482 -1.95 10.25 -2.09
C ALA A 482 -0.54 9.76 -2.43
N ALA A 483 0.15 9.05 -1.54
CA ALA A 483 1.51 8.55 -1.79
C ALA A 483 1.60 7.66 -3.05
N LYS A 484 0.57 6.84 -3.31
CA LYS A 484 0.49 5.97 -4.50
C LYS A 484 -0.24 6.62 -5.66
N HIS A 485 -1.23 7.48 -5.40
CA HIS A 485 -2.14 8.03 -6.42
C HIS A 485 -2.09 9.57 -6.57
N ALA A 486 -0.95 10.19 -6.26
CA ALA A 486 -0.78 11.65 -6.13
C ALA A 486 -1.40 12.46 -7.28
N VAL A 487 -1.19 12.04 -8.54
CA VAL A 487 -1.67 12.78 -9.72
C VAL A 487 -3.20 12.75 -9.83
N GLN A 488 -3.81 11.57 -9.67
CA GLN A 488 -5.26 11.41 -9.75
C GLN A 488 -5.95 12.14 -8.59
N VAL A 489 -5.41 12.00 -7.38
CA VAL A 489 -5.91 12.67 -6.17
C VAL A 489 -5.80 14.18 -6.30
N THR A 490 -4.64 14.70 -6.73
CA THR A 490 -4.44 16.14 -6.92
C THR A 490 -5.45 16.69 -7.92
N LYS A 491 -5.62 16.03 -9.08
CA LYS A 491 -6.59 16.46 -10.10
C LYS A 491 -8.00 16.58 -9.54
N ALA A 492 -8.47 15.57 -8.80
CA ALA A 492 -9.82 15.57 -8.26
C ALA A 492 -10.01 16.58 -7.12
N VAL A 493 -9.14 16.54 -6.11
CA VAL A 493 -9.28 17.35 -4.90
C VAL A 493 -9.01 18.84 -5.18
N CYS A 494 -8.01 19.18 -6.01
CA CYS A 494 -7.77 20.57 -6.37
C CYS A 494 -8.89 21.15 -7.23
N ALA A 495 -9.46 20.38 -8.17
CA ALA A 495 -10.62 20.83 -8.94
C ALA A 495 -11.83 21.08 -8.05
N ALA A 496 -12.12 20.16 -7.11
CA ALA A 496 -13.20 20.34 -6.14
C ALA A 496 -12.95 21.54 -5.22
N ALA A 497 -11.71 21.73 -4.76
CA ALA A 497 -11.31 22.90 -3.97
C ALA A 497 -11.53 24.22 -4.72
N THR A 498 -11.21 24.28 -6.02
CA THR A 498 -11.49 25.44 -6.87
C THR A 498 -12.98 25.66 -7.04
N SER A 499 -13.78 24.62 -7.30
CA SER A 499 -15.25 24.73 -7.42
C SER A 499 -15.90 25.26 -6.14
N TRP A 500 -15.44 24.85 -4.97
CA TRP A 500 -15.94 25.31 -3.68
C TRP A 500 -15.26 26.57 -3.15
N SER A 501 -14.35 27.18 -3.91
CA SER A 501 -13.54 28.32 -3.48
C SER A 501 -12.87 28.11 -2.11
N ASN A 502 -12.34 26.90 -1.88
CA ASN A 502 -11.69 26.50 -0.62
C ASN A 502 -10.16 26.39 -0.79
N ILE A 503 -9.45 27.49 -0.49
CA ILE A 503 -7.98 27.54 -0.58
C ILE A 503 -7.30 26.59 0.41
N ALA A 504 -7.83 26.43 1.62
CA ALA A 504 -7.24 25.56 2.64
C ALA A 504 -7.20 24.11 2.17
N LEU A 505 -8.26 23.65 1.50
CA LEU A 505 -8.32 22.33 0.88
C LEU A 505 -7.33 22.19 -0.27
N TRP A 506 -7.22 23.21 -1.13
CA TRP A 506 -6.26 23.20 -2.24
C TRP A 506 -4.81 23.09 -1.73
N LEU A 507 -4.45 23.90 -0.73
CA LEU A 507 -3.13 23.86 -0.10
C LEU A 507 -2.86 22.53 0.60
N ARG A 508 -3.87 21.97 1.29
CA ARG A 508 -3.77 20.65 1.92
C ARG A 508 -3.52 19.56 0.87
N ALA A 509 -4.26 19.57 -0.24
CA ALA A 509 -4.11 18.60 -1.31
C ALA A 509 -2.71 18.65 -1.94
N VAL A 510 -2.26 19.84 -2.31
CA VAL A 510 -0.94 20.03 -2.92
C VAL A 510 0.18 19.63 -1.96
N LYS A 511 0.14 20.09 -0.70
CA LYS A 511 1.16 19.74 0.30
C LYS A 511 1.18 18.26 0.66
N THR A 512 0.04 17.58 0.64
CA THR A 512 0.00 16.14 0.90
C THR A 512 0.46 15.34 -0.30
N CYS A 513 0.05 15.72 -1.51
CA CYS A 513 0.42 14.99 -2.73
C CYS A 513 1.84 15.27 -3.20
N SER A 514 2.42 16.45 -2.89
CA SER A 514 3.79 16.81 -3.25
C SER A 514 4.83 16.02 -2.48
N LYS A 515 4.48 15.53 -1.28
CA LYS A 515 5.31 14.67 -0.43
C LYS A 515 5.69 13.38 -1.17
N ALA A 516 6.68 12.67 -0.64
CA ALA A 516 7.31 11.52 -1.31
C ALA A 516 7.99 11.85 -2.65
N GLY A 517 8.47 13.09 -2.81
CA GLY A 517 9.31 13.48 -3.96
C GLY A 517 8.54 13.73 -5.26
N LYS A 518 7.21 13.87 -5.22
CA LYS A 518 6.41 14.12 -6.42
C LYS A 518 6.44 15.60 -6.84
N GLY A 519 6.46 16.53 -5.89
CA GLY A 519 6.60 17.97 -6.18
C GLY A 519 5.60 18.49 -7.22
N LEU A 520 6.10 19.07 -8.31
CA LEU A 520 5.32 19.55 -9.45
C LEU A 520 4.78 18.43 -10.33
N ALA A 521 5.34 17.21 -10.27
CA ALA A 521 4.87 16.06 -11.06
C ALA A 521 3.47 15.57 -10.66
N ILE A 522 2.89 16.11 -9.58
CA ILE A 522 1.49 15.88 -9.20
C ILE A 522 0.49 16.49 -10.20
N PHE A 523 0.93 17.48 -10.98
CA PHE A 523 0.16 18.08 -12.05
C PHE A 523 0.65 17.56 -13.41
N THR A 524 -0.30 17.21 -14.28
CA THR A 524 -0.01 16.78 -15.67
C THR A 524 0.26 17.97 -16.59
N ASP A 525 -0.30 19.14 -16.26
CA ASP A 525 -0.11 20.41 -16.94
C ASP A 525 -0.01 21.56 -15.93
N TYR A 526 0.48 22.71 -16.38
CA TYR A 526 0.51 23.93 -15.57
C TYR A 526 -0.78 24.75 -15.68
N GLU A 527 -1.76 24.34 -16.48
CA GLU A 527 -3.04 25.05 -16.64
C GLU A 527 -3.85 25.02 -15.34
N SER A 528 -3.86 23.88 -14.65
CA SER A 528 -4.54 23.73 -13.35
C SER A 528 -3.97 24.68 -12.29
N ILE A 529 -2.66 24.89 -12.28
CA ILE A 529 -1.98 25.84 -11.38
C ILE A 529 -2.34 27.27 -11.76
N ARG A 530 -2.32 27.61 -13.06
CA ARG A 530 -2.70 28.94 -13.57
C ARG A 530 -4.15 29.28 -13.22
N LYS A 531 -5.08 28.33 -13.35
CA LYS A 531 -6.48 28.47 -12.92
C LYS A 531 -6.58 28.74 -11.42
N ALA A 532 -5.82 28.03 -10.59
CA ALA A 532 -5.80 28.27 -9.15
C ALA A 532 -5.28 29.67 -8.80
N ILE A 533 -4.20 30.14 -9.45
CA ILE A 533 -3.67 31.50 -9.26
C ILE A 533 -4.69 32.55 -9.71
N ALA A 534 -5.39 32.30 -10.83
CA ALA A 534 -6.41 33.21 -11.34
C ALA A 534 -7.63 33.30 -10.43
N HIS A 535 -8.02 32.18 -9.81
CA HIS A 535 -9.20 32.07 -8.95
C HIS A 535 -8.97 32.56 -7.51
N PHE A 536 -7.90 32.10 -6.86
CA PHE A 536 -7.61 32.39 -5.44
C PHE A 536 -6.68 33.59 -5.23
N GLY A 537 -5.94 33.99 -6.27
CA GLY A 537 -4.87 34.96 -6.15
C GLY A 537 -3.53 34.34 -5.77
N PHE A 538 -2.44 35.03 -6.13
CA PHE A 538 -1.09 34.50 -6.01
C PHE A 538 -0.62 34.35 -4.55
N ALA A 539 -0.93 35.32 -3.69
CA ALA A 539 -0.51 35.32 -2.29
C ALA A 539 -0.99 34.07 -1.53
N GLU A 540 -2.23 33.66 -1.81
CA GLU A 540 -2.89 32.49 -1.21
C GLU A 540 -2.33 31.16 -1.72
N VAL A 541 -2.00 31.09 -3.01
CA VAL A 541 -1.51 29.86 -3.66
C VAL A 541 -0.01 29.65 -3.43
N ARG A 542 0.75 30.73 -3.20
CA ARG A 542 2.22 30.72 -3.04
C ARG A 542 2.75 29.64 -2.10
N PRO A 543 2.20 29.42 -0.88
CA PRO A 543 2.72 28.38 0.02
C PRO A 543 2.66 26.97 -0.57
N GLY A 544 1.70 26.70 -1.46
CA GLY A 544 1.63 25.45 -2.19
C GLY A 544 2.66 25.36 -3.32
N LEU A 545 2.92 26.46 -4.03
CA LEU A 545 3.97 26.53 -5.07
C LEU A 545 5.36 26.31 -4.46
N ASP A 546 5.63 26.96 -3.32
CA ASP A 546 6.88 26.81 -2.57
C ASP A 546 7.08 25.35 -2.13
N ALA A 547 6.01 24.67 -1.70
CA ALA A 547 6.06 23.26 -1.36
C ALA A 547 6.36 22.36 -2.57
N MET A 548 5.67 22.57 -3.69
CA MET A 548 5.91 21.79 -4.91
C MET A 548 7.35 21.95 -5.42
N LEU A 549 7.88 23.18 -5.47
CA LEU A 549 9.25 23.46 -5.90
C LEU A 549 10.30 22.85 -4.97
N ARG A 550 10.02 22.81 -3.67
CA ARG A 550 10.91 22.18 -2.68
C ARG A 550 10.87 20.67 -2.79
N ASP A 551 9.70 20.07 -2.96
CA ASP A 551 9.55 18.62 -2.89
C ASP A 551 9.87 17.92 -4.24
N ASP A 552 9.91 18.68 -5.36
CA ASP A 552 10.22 18.14 -6.69
C ASP A 552 11.68 17.65 -6.82
N GLN A 553 11.83 16.51 -7.50
CA GLN A 553 13.12 15.83 -7.71
C GLN A 553 13.74 16.07 -9.09
N SER A 554 13.02 16.68 -10.03
CA SER A 554 13.49 16.95 -11.40
C SER A 554 13.96 18.39 -11.55
N ASN A 555 15.23 18.58 -11.87
CA ASN A 555 15.76 19.91 -12.15
C ASN A 555 15.09 20.56 -13.38
N PRO A 556 14.95 19.88 -14.54
CA PRO A 556 14.26 20.44 -15.70
C PRO A 556 12.82 20.89 -15.42
N ARG A 557 12.07 20.12 -14.60
CA ARG A 557 10.68 20.47 -14.28
C ARG A 557 10.60 21.73 -13.42
N ARG A 558 11.50 21.89 -12.44
CA ARG A 558 11.55 23.08 -11.57
C ARG A 558 11.83 24.35 -12.38
N PHE A 559 12.82 24.32 -13.27
CA PHE A 559 13.11 25.48 -14.14
C PHE A 559 12.03 25.68 -15.20
N GLY A 560 11.58 24.61 -15.86
CA GLY A 560 10.54 24.68 -16.88
C GLY A 560 9.21 25.22 -16.35
N PHE A 561 8.86 24.92 -15.09
CA PHE A 561 7.70 25.51 -14.43
C PHE A 561 7.86 27.02 -14.22
N LEU A 562 9.02 27.47 -13.72
CA LEU A 562 9.29 28.89 -13.53
C LEU A 562 9.27 29.66 -14.86
N ASP A 563 9.88 29.09 -15.90
CA ASP A 563 9.90 29.66 -17.25
C ASP A 563 8.49 29.71 -17.86
N ASN A 564 7.67 28.67 -17.65
CA ASN A 564 6.28 28.66 -18.08
C ASN A 564 5.46 29.75 -17.38
N LEU A 565 5.65 29.93 -16.08
CA LEU A 565 4.94 30.95 -15.30
C LEU A 565 5.38 32.37 -15.71
N GLU A 566 6.67 32.58 -16.00
CA GLU A 566 7.20 33.84 -16.50
C GLU A 566 6.65 34.18 -17.90
N THR A 567 6.55 33.17 -18.77
CA THR A 567 5.95 33.29 -20.10
C THR A 567 4.47 33.66 -20.00
N TRP A 568 3.71 32.96 -19.14
CA TRP A 568 2.30 33.27 -18.90
C TRP A 568 2.09 34.67 -18.33
N MET A 569 3.01 35.13 -17.47
CA MET A 569 2.97 36.51 -17.01
C MET A 569 3.18 37.49 -18.17
N SER A 570 3.98 37.20 -19.18
CA SER A 570 4.25 38.13 -20.29
C SER A 570 3.04 38.44 -21.18
N GLU A 571 1.97 37.65 -21.11
CA GLU A 571 0.71 37.88 -21.83
C GLU A 571 0.02 39.22 -21.44
N LYS A 572 -0.79 39.77 -22.34
CA LYS A 572 -1.62 40.97 -22.07
C LYS A 572 -2.68 40.59 -21.00
N ASP A 573 -3.11 41.52 -20.14
CA ASP A 573 -4.02 41.36 -18.97
C ASP A 573 -3.47 40.93 -17.59
N GLN A 574 -2.15 40.85 -17.40
CA GLN A 574 -1.57 40.35 -16.12
C GLN A 574 -0.94 41.42 -15.21
N THR A 575 -1.14 42.71 -15.45
CA THR A 575 -0.36 43.83 -14.86
C THR A 575 -0.28 43.83 -13.33
N GLN A 576 -1.36 43.49 -12.63
CA GLN A 576 -1.37 43.45 -11.16
C GLN A 576 -0.73 42.17 -10.59
N ARG A 577 -0.92 41.01 -11.24
CA ARG A 577 -0.31 39.73 -10.85
C ARG A 577 1.21 39.73 -11.11
N LYS A 578 1.65 40.35 -12.22
CA LYS A 578 3.07 40.55 -12.55
C LYS A 578 3.89 41.11 -11.38
N LYS A 579 3.34 42.11 -10.66
CA LYS A 579 4.02 42.78 -9.54
C LYS A 579 4.37 41.82 -8.39
N GLN A 580 3.61 40.74 -8.20
CA GLN A 580 3.84 39.77 -7.14
C GLN A 580 4.56 38.51 -7.63
N VAL A 581 4.19 38.02 -8.82
CA VAL A 581 4.70 36.75 -9.37
C VAL A 581 6.15 36.86 -9.84
N ILE A 582 6.51 37.94 -10.56
CA ILE A 582 7.87 38.08 -11.13
C ILE A 582 8.97 38.15 -10.04
N PRO A 583 8.82 38.95 -8.97
CA PRO A 583 9.81 38.93 -7.87
C PRO A 583 9.94 37.56 -7.22
N TRP A 584 8.84 36.83 -7.06
CA TRP A 584 8.86 35.47 -6.54
C TRP A 584 9.56 34.49 -7.49
N ILE A 585 9.31 34.56 -8.80
CA ILE A 585 10.02 33.73 -9.79
C ILE A 585 11.53 33.94 -9.68
N LYS A 586 11.99 35.20 -9.59
CA LYS A 586 13.41 35.53 -9.43
C LYS A 586 13.99 34.92 -8.15
N SER A 587 13.31 35.09 -7.02
CA SER A 587 13.72 34.53 -5.73
C SER A 587 13.75 33.00 -5.74
N SER A 588 12.71 32.36 -6.28
CA SER A 588 12.59 30.91 -6.43
C SER A 588 13.67 30.35 -7.36
N ARG A 589 13.97 31.01 -8.48
CA ARG A 589 15.06 30.61 -9.39
C ARG A 589 16.42 30.65 -8.67
N ALA A 590 16.68 31.71 -7.89
CA ALA A 590 17.88 31.79 -7.06
C ALA A 590 17.97 30.69 -5.99
N ALA A 591 16.83 30.31 -5.38
CA ALA A 591 16.79 29.20 -4.44
C ALA A 591 16.99 27.83 -5.12
N VAL A 592 16.44 27.63 -6.32
CA VAL A 592 16.63 26.41 -7.12
C VAL A 592 18.10 26.26 -7.53
N PHE A 593 18.77 27.35 -7.93
CA PHE A 593 20.20 27.34 -8.25
C PHE A 593 21.09 26.89 -7.09
N LYS A 594 20.66 27.05 -5.84
CA LYS A 594 21.38 26.63 -4.64
C LYS A 594 20.98 25.23 -4.15
N SER A 595 20.07 24.54 -4.85
CA SER A 595 19.45 23.31 -4.36
C SER A 595 19.21 22.27 -5.47
N PHE A 596 20.20 22.05 -6.34
CA PHE A 596 20.07 21.06 -7.41
C PHE A 596 19.81 19.64 -6.87
N ARG A 597 18.87 18.93 -7.51
CA ARG A 597 18.50 17.54 -7.23
C ARG A 597 19.43 16.58 -7.96
N LYS A 598 19.40 15.29 -7.59
CA LYS A 598 20.20 14.26 -8.27
C LYS A 598 19.84 14.24 -9.77
N PRO A 599 20.80 14.55 -10.66
CA PRO A 599 20.58 14.51 -12.10
C PRO A 599 20.11 13.13 -12.58
N GLN A 600 19.20 13.12 -13.55
CA GLN A 600 18.81 11.90 -14.26
C GLN A 600 19.68 11.70 -15.51
N PRO A 601 19.86 10.46 -16.02
CA PRO A 601 20.76 10.18 -17.15
C PRO A 601 20.48 10.99 -18.42
N ASN A 602 19.23 11.41 -18.65
CA ASN A 602 18.81 12.22 -19.79
C ASN A 602 18.94 13.74 -19.59
N GLU A 603 19.37 14.20 -18.41
CA GLU A 603 19.45 15.64 -18.08
C GLU A 603 20.75 16.32 -18.55
N LYS A 604 21.65 15.61 -19.23
CA LYS A 604 22.94 16.17 -19.71
C LYS A 604 22.77 17.41 -20.59
N GLN A 605 21.85 17.36 -21.56
CA GLN A 605 21.55 18.49 -22.45
C GLN A 605 20.90 19.66 -21.69
N PHE A 606 20.13 19.36 -20.64
CA PHE A 606 19.48 20.40 -19.83
C PHE A 606 20.51 21.31 -19.16
N TRP A 607 21.61 20.77 -18.63
CA TRP A 607 22.66 21.58 -18.00
C TRP A 607 23.34 22.53 -18.98
N ILE A 608 23.57 22.07 -20.22
CA ILE A 608 24.14 22.87 -21.31
C ILE A 608 23.19 24.01 -21.66
N THR A 609 21.91 23.72 -21.92
CA THR A 609 20.91 24.74 -22.23
C THR A 609 20.72 25.74 -21.09
N LEU A 610 20.80 25.28 -19.83
CA LEU A 610 20.71 26.14 -18.66
C LEU A 610 21.91 27.09 -18.57
N ALA A 611 23.12 26.58 -18.79
CA ALA A 611 24.35 27.37 -18.78
C ALA A 611 24.41 28.38 -19.94
N ALA A 612 23.96 27.99 -21.15
CA ALA A 612 23.89 28.88 -22.30
C ALA A 612 22.95 30.09 -22.10
N LYS A 613 21.91 29.93 -21.26
CA LYS A 613 20.99 31.02 -20.88
C LYS A 613 21.49 31.86 -19.71
N HIS A 614 22.54 31.43 -19.01
CA HIS A 614 23.07 32.11 -17.84
C HIS A 614 24.14 33.13 -18.25
N GLU A 615 24.24 34.25 -17.52
CA GLU A 615 25.19 35.34 -17.83
C GLU A 615 26.65 34.88 -17.81
N SER A 616 26.98 33.88 -16.97
CA SER A 616 28.32 33.28 -16.86
C SER A 616 28.64 32.22 -17.93
N GLY A 617 27.70 31.92 -18.84
CA GLY A 617 27.89 30.92 -19.90
C GLY A 617 28.34 29.55 -19.38
N VAL A 618 29.29 28.92 -20.07
CA VAL A 618 29.80 27.57 -19.72
C VAL A 618 30.43 27.50 -18.31
N ARG A 619 31.01 28.60 -17.79
CA ARG A 619 31.61 28.64 -16.44
C ARG A 619 30.58 28.45 -15.34
N PHE A 620 29.31 28.73 -15.60
CA PHE A 620 28.22 28.40 -14.68
C PHE A 620 28.21 26.91 -14.28
N ILE A 621 28.57 26.02 -15.20
CA ILE A 621 28.62 24.58 -14.93
C ILE A 621 29.70 24.27 -13.90
N GLU A 622 30.89 24.86 -14.05
CA GLU A 622 32.01 24.66 -13.12
C GLU A 622 31.76 25.33 -11.76
N ASP A 623 31.31 26.58 -11.75
CA ASP A 623 31.21 27.39 -10.53
C ASP A 623 29.99 27.01 -9.67
N THR A 624 28.88 26.61 -10.30
CA THR A 624 27.59 26.43 -9.59
C THR A 624 27.02 25.01 -9.69
N VAL A 625 27.06 24.39 -10.87
CA VAL A 625 26.43 23.07 -11.09
C VAL A 625 27.28 21.95 -10.50
N LEU A 626 28.55 21.83 -10.93
CA LEU A 626 29.47 20.75 -10.58
C LEU A 626 29.63 20.59 -9.05
N PRO A 627 29.81 21.65 -8.24
CA PRO A 627 29.97 21.52 -6.79
C PRO A 627 28.77 20.85 -6.10
N GLN A 628 27.56 21.01 -6.66
CA GLN A 628 26.32 20.48 -6.09
C GLN A 628 25.93 19.09 -6.59
N ILE A 629 26.37 18.70 -7.80
CA ILE A 629 25.99 17.41 -8.40
C ILE A 629 27.06 16.34 -8.25
N LYS A 630 28.36 16.70 -8.11
CA LYS A 630 29.48 15.74 -8.12
C LYS A 630 29.40 14.62 -7.08
N SER A 631 28.74 14.86 -5.94
CA SER A 631 28.53 13.85 -4.89
C SER A 631 27.23 13.06 -5.03
N LYS A 632 26.37 13.42 -5.99
CA LYS A 632 25.04 12.82 -6.19
C LYS A 632 24.97 11.88 -7.39
N VAL A 633 25.96 11.93 -8.27
CA VAL A 633 26.05 11.15 -9.52
C VAL A 633 27.25 10.21 -9.50
N ASP A 634 27.23 9.21 -10.37
CA ASP A 634 28.38 8.34 -10.61
C ASP A 634 29.40 9.00 -11.55
N TYR A 635 30.58 8.38 -11.63
CA TYR A 635 31.67 8.85 -12.50
C TYR A 635 31.30 8.75 -13.99
N GLU A 636 30.44 7.81 -14.38
CA GLU A 636 30.01 7.61 -15.77
C GLU A 636 29.17 8.79 -16.25
N TYR A 637 28.27 9.29 -15.39
CA TYR A 637 27.50 10.49 -15.69
C TYR A 637 28.43 11.71 -15.86
N LEU A 638 29.42 11.88 -14.97
CA LEU A 638 30.36 13.01 -15.05
C LEU A 638 31.24 12.92 -16.30
N GLN A 639 31.77 11.75 -16.64
CA GLN A 639 32.56 11.54 -17.85
C GLN A 639 31.72 11.85 -19.10
N ALA A 640 30.49 11.32 -19.18
CA ALA A 640 29.62 11.57 -20.31
C ALA A 640 29.21 13.05 -20.43
N LEU A 641 29.06 13.75 -19.30
CA LEU A 641 28.81 15.19 -19.29
C LEU A 641 30.04 15.98 -19.77
N ALA A 642 31.25 15.59 -19.35
CA ALA A 642 32.50 16.22 -19.78
C ALA A 642 32.70 16.08 -21.30
N SER A 643 32.58 14.87 -21.85
CA SER A 643 32.67 14.64 -23.30
C SER A 643 31.61 15.44 -24.06
N ARG A 644 30.37 15.46 -23.56
CA ARG A 644 29.29 16.24 -24.20
C ARG A 644 29.56 17.75 -24.22
N ILE A 645 30.20 18.30 -23.18
CA ILE A 645 30.58 19.71 -23.13
C ILE A 645 31.76 20.00 -24.06
N SER A 646 32.71 19.06 -24.19
CA SER A 646 33.84 19.16 -25.11
C SER A 646 33.36 19.34 -26.56
N ASP A 647 32.36 18.55 -26.97
CA ASP A 647 31.82 18.53 -28.33
C ASP A 647 30.60 19.44 -28.55
N CYS A 648 30.36 20.37 -27.63
CA CYS A 648 29.12 21.15 -27.59
C CYS A 648 29.18 22.37 -28.55
N PRO A 649 28.28 22.46 -29.56
CA PRO A 649 28.23 23.60 -30.48
C PRO A 649 27.74 24.90 -29.81
N GLU A 650 26.92 24.80 -28.76
CA GLU A 650 26.36 25.97 -28.05
C GLU A 650 27.41 26.89 -27.38
N PHE A 651 28.66 26.44 -27.30
CA PHE A 651 29.78 27.20 -26.72
C PHE A 651 30.95 27.39 -27.70
N GLU A 652 30.72 27.25 -29.01
CA GLU A 652 31.74 27.41 -30.06
C GLU A 652 32.49 28.74 -29.98
N ASP A 653 31.81 29.82 -29.60
CA ASP A 653 32.41 31.16 -29.45
C ASP A 653 33.36 31.28 -28.24
N THR A 654 33.45 30.25 -27.39
CA THR A 654 34.27 30.26 -26.15
C THR A 654 35.08 28.97 -25.97
N PRO A 655 36.02 28.65 -26.88
CA PRO A 655 36.71 27.35 -26.90
C PRO A 655 37.57 27.11 -25.65
N GLU A 656 38.28 28.14 -25.15
CA GLU A 656 39.13 28.04 -23.97
C GLU A 656 38.36 27.76 -22.67
N PRO A 657 37.34 28.56 -22.28
CA PRO A 657 36.50 28.25 -21.12
C PRO A 657 35.81 26.90 -21.23
N ARG A 658 35.37 26.49 -22.43
CA ARG A 658 34.73 25.19 -22.66
C ARG A 658 35.68 24.03 -22.34
N ALA A 659 36.90 24.07 -22.85
CA ALA A 659 37.92 23.06 -22.59
C ALA A 659 38.29 22.99 -21.10
N GLN A 660 38.41 24.14 -20.42
CA GLN A 660 38.67 24.20 -18.98
C GLN A 660 37.56 23.52 -18.18
N VAL A 661 36.29 23.88 -18.42
CA VAL A 661 35.14 23.32 -17.71
C VAL A 661 35.02 21.80 -17.96
N ALA A 662 35.18 21.36 -19.20
CA ALA A 662 35.15 19.94 -19.54
C ALA A 662 36.25 19.16 -18.79
N THR A 663 37.45 19.72 -18.72
CA THR A 663 38.59 19.15 -17.98
C THR A 663 38.32 19.09 -16.47
N SER A 664 37.71 20.13 -15.89
CA SER A 664 37.32 20.16 -14.47
C SER A 664 36.28 19.08 -14.13
N ILE A 665 35.28 18.86 -15.00
CA ILE A 665 34.27 17.81 -14.82
C ILE A 665 34.90 16.42 -14.95
N MET A 666 35.76 16.23 -15.95
CA MET A 666 36.47 14.96 -16.15
C MET A 666 37.39 14.64 -14.96
N THR A 667 38.05 15.65 -14.41
CA THR A 667 38.84 15.54 -13.18
C THR A 667 37.97 15.06 -12.02
N ALA A 668 36.77 15.64 -11.84
CA ALA A 668 35.83 15.18 -10.82
C ALA A 668 35.37 13.73 -11.05
N ALA A 669 35.17 13.30 -12.31
CA ALA A 669 34.84 11.92 -12.66
C ALA A 669 35.95 10.94 -12.22
N ILE A 670 37.21 11.28 -12.48
CA ILE A 670 38.39 10.49 -12.08
C ILE A 670 38.48 10.36 -10.55
N PHE A 671 38.17 11.41 -9.80
CA PHE A 671 38.18 11.35 -8.33
C PHE A 671 37.01 10.54 -7.76
N ALA A 672 35.82 10.62 -8.37
CA ALA A 672 34.64 9.88 -7.94
C ALA A 672 34.71 8.37 -8.29
N ALA A 673 35.53 8.00 -9.27
CA ALA A 673 35.61 6.64 -9.76
C ALA A 673 36.25 5.67 -8.76
N PRO A 674 35.67 4.48 -8.56
CA PRO A 674 36.18 3.45 -7.67
C PRO A 674 37.32 2.64 -8.32
N LEU A 675 38.42 3.33 -8.65
CA LEU A 675 39.57 2.78 -9.38
C LEU A 675 40.40 1.76 -8.57
N ASN A 676 40.23 1.72 -7.25
CA ASN A 676 40.97 0.84 -6.33
C ASN A 676 39.98 0.12 -5.39
N ARG A 677 39.22 -0.87 -5.89
CA ARG A 677 38.31 -1.68 -5.06
C ARG A 677 38.99 -2.96 -4.60
N ILE A 678 38.91 -3.26 -3.31
CA ILE A 678 39.28 -4.56 -2.76
C ILE A 678 38.15 -5.54 -3.14
N SER A 679 38.45 -6.51 -4.01
CA SER A 679 37.45 -7.49 -4.46
C SER A 679 37.33 -8.64 -3.46
N GLN A 680 36.11 -8.92 -2.97
CA GLN A 680 35.85 -10.11 -2.15
C GLN A 680 35.82 -11.41 -2.99
N ASP A 681 35.55 -11.29 -4.31
CA ASP A 681 35.57 -12.41 -5.24
C ASP A 681 36.96 -12.58 -5.85
N THR A 682 37.55 -13.75 -5.60
CA THR A 682 38.97 -14.07 -5.84
C THR A 682 39.26 -14.84 -7.13
N PHE A 683 38.30 -14.97 -8.06
CA PHE A 683 38.42 -15.92 -9.18
C PHE A 683 38.57 -15.34 -10.59
N TYR A 684 38.53 -14.02 -10.80
CA TYR A 684 38.64 -13.44 -12.15
C TYR A 684 40.03 -12.85 -12.44
N PHE A 685 40.91 -13.67 -12.99
CA PHE A 685 42.18 -13.24 -13.61
C PHE A 685 41.92 -12.70 -15.04
N ASP A 686 41.17 -11.61 -15.24
CA ASP A 686 40.91 -11.06 -16.60
C ASP A 686 40.35 -9.62 -16.64
N GLU A 687 40.07 -9.10 -17.85
CA GLU A 687 39.41 -7.82 -18.22
C GLU A 687 38.02 -7.58 -17.56
N ARG A 688 37.53 -8.56 -16.80
CA ARG A 688 36.30 -8.48 -16.00
C ARG A 688 36.52 -7.84 -14.62
N HIS A 689 37.76 -7.52 -14.25
CA HIS A 689 38.05 -6.90 -12.96
C HIS A 689 37.32 -5.54 -12.83
N PRO A 690 36.50 -5.32 -11.78
CA PRO A 690 35.65 -4.12 -11.67
C PRO A 690 36.44 -2.80 -11.73
N SER A 691 37.61 -2.75 -11.11
CA SER A 691 38.47 -1.54 -11.15
C SER A 691 39.08 -1.31 -12.54
N TYR A 692 39.35 -2.36 -13.31
CA TYR A 692 39.81 -2.22 -14.68
C TYR A 692 38.70 -1.75 -15.61
N GLN A 693 37.50 -2.34 -15.51
CA GLN A 693 36.34 -1.90 -16.30
C GLN A 693 36.01 -0.42 -16.06
N CYS A 694 36.06 0.01 -14.79
CA CYS A 694 35.93 1.41 -14.43
C CYS A 694 37.04 2.29 -15.03
N ALA A 695 38.29 1.85 -14.94
CA ALA A 695 39.43 2.57 -15.51
C ALA A 695 39.32 2.75 -17.02
N VAL A 696 38.89 1.71 -17.76
CA VAL A 696 38.77 1.75 -19.23
C VAL A 696 37.80 2.82 -19.72
N VAL A 697 36.65 2.99 -19.04
CA VAL A 697 35.65 4.01 -19.40
C VAL A 697 36.26 5.41 -19.35
N LEU A 698 36.98 5.72 -18.27
CA LEU A 698 37.63 7.01 -18.11
C LEU A 698 38.87 7.17 -18.99
N LEU A 699 39.64 6.09 -19.16
CA LEU A 699 40.88 6.07 -19.93
C LEU A 699 40.62 6.39 -21.40
N ARG A 700 39.54 5.86 -21.99
CA ARG A 700 39.15 6.19 -23.37
C ARG A 700 38.96 7.70 -23.56
N ALA A 701 38.19 8.32 -22.68
CA ALA A 701 37.99 9.77 -22.71
C ALA A 701 39.30 10.56 -22.50
N CYS A 702 40.19 10.08 -21.61
CA CYS A 702 41.51 10.70 -21.42
C CYS A 702 42.45 10.54 -22.62
N LEU A 703 42.37 9.45 -23.37
CA LEU A 703 43.21 9.22 -24.55
C LEU A 703 42.77 10.07 -25.74
N ASP A 704 41.46 10.25 -25.91
CA ASP A 704 40.89 11.00 -27.02
C ASP A 704 40.90 12.52 -26.73
N ASP A 705 40.06 12.98 -25.78
CA ASP A 705 39.74 14.41 -25.58
C ASP A 705 40.48 15.07 -24.42
N PHE A 706 40.94 14.30 -23.42
CA PHE A 706 41.51 14.82 -22.16
C PHE A 706 42.93 14.32 -21.89
N LYS A 707 43.82 14.44 -22.87
CA LYS A 707 45.21 13.91 -22.83
C LYS A 707 46.02 14.39 -21.63
N ASP A 708 45.80 15.62 -21.19
CA ASP A 708 46.49 16.20 -20.03
C ASP A 708 46.12 15.53 -18.69
N LEU A 709 44.99 14.81 -18.63
CA LEU A 709 44.54 14.08 -17.44
C LEU A 709 45.07 12.64 -17.37
N LEU A 710 45.77 12.14 -18.40
CA LEU A 710 46.37 10.80 -18.40
C LEU A 710 47.29 10.54 -17.19
N PRO A 711 48.19 11.46 -16.80
CA PRO A 711 49.02 11.25 -15.60
C PRO A 711 48.18 11.20 -14.31
N LEU A 712 47.05 11.90 -14.25
CA LEU A 712 46.19 11.95 -13.08
C LEU A 712 45.44 10.62 -12.88
N ILE A 713 44.81 10.09 -13.93
CA ILE A 713 44.12 8.80 -13.84
C ILE A 713 45.10 7.66 -13.51
N CYS A 714 46.28 7.65 -14.12
CA CYS A 714 47.33 6.68 -13.83
C CYS A 714 47.76 6.74 -12.36
N ARG A 715 47.98 7.94 -11.81
CA ARG A 715 48.30 8.12 -10.39
C ARG A 715 47.18 7.61 -9.48
N ARG A 716 45.92 7.84 -9.84
CA ARG A 716 44.77 7.37 -9.05
C ARG A 716 44.67 5.84 -9.04
N ILE A 717 44.88 5.19 -10.19
CA ILE A 717 44.90 3.73 -10.31
C ILE A 717 46.07 3.11 -9.51
N ALA A 718 47.22 3.79 -9.48
CA ALA A 718 48.39 3.38 -8.68
C ALA A 718 48.26 3.68 -7.17
N GLY A 719 47.22 4.42 -6.74
CA GLY A 719 47.04 4.84 -5.35
C GLY A 719 46.55 3.70 -4.43
N VAL A 720 47.39 2.70 -4.21
CA VAL A 720 47.15 1.53 -3.34
C VAL A 720 47.86 1.62 -1.99
N ASP A 721 48.23 2.83 -1.58
CA ASP A 721 48.87 3.09 -0.30
C ASP A 721 47.94 2.66 0.84
N GLY A 722 48.37 1.67 1.62
CA GLY A 722 47.58 1.08 2.72
C GLY A 722 46.87 -0.24 2.38
N PHE A 723 46.94 -0.75 1.14
CA PHE A 723 46.38 -2.06 0.81
C PHE A 723 47.25 -3.20 1.39
N PRO A 724 46.66 -4.36 1.72
CA PRO A 724 47.43 -5.59 1.95
C PRO A 724 48.27 -5.93 0.71
N GLU A 725 49.45 -6.53 0.91
CA GLU A 725 50.37 -6.87 -0.19
C GLU A 725 49.72 -7.77 -1.28
N GLU A 726 48.80 -8.65 -0.88
CA GLU A 726 48.04 -9.47 -1.82
C GLU A 726 47.13 -8.63 -2.74
N GLU A 727 46.46 -7.61 -2.21
CA GLU A 727 45.57 -6.72 -2.97
C GLU A 727 46.36 -5.73 -3.83
N LYS A 728 47.52 -5.25 -3.35
CA LYS A 728 48.46 -4.48 -4.18
C LYS A 728 48.89 -5.30 -5.40
N THR A 729 49.23 -6.56 -5.18
CA THR A 729 49.62 -7.48 -6.25
C THR A 729 48.48 -7.68 -7.25
N LYS A 730 47.24 -7.89 -6.77
CA LYS A 730 46.06 -8.01 -7.64
C LYS A 730 45.82 -6.74 -8.46
N GLN A 731 45.92 -5.55 -7.87
CA GLN A 731 45.78 -4.28 -8.60
C GLN A 731 46.82 -4.14 -9.71
N ILE A 732 48.08 -4.49 -9.42
CA ILE A 732 49.17 -4.43 -10.42
C ILE A 732 48.89 -5.39 -11.58
N VAL A 733 48.58 -6.65 -11.27
CA VAL A 733 48.43 -7.74 -12.25
C VAL A 733 47.14 -7.63 -13.05
N HIS A 734 46.03 -7.25 -12.43
CA HIS A 734 44.69 -7.27 -13.05
C HIS A 734 44.19 -5.92 -13.54
N VAL A 735 44.84 -4.81 -13.16
CA VAL A 735 44.39 -3.46 -13.52
C VAL A 735 45.51 -2.67 -14.19
N MET A 736 46.62 -2.44 -13.49
CA MET A 736 47.66 -1.50 -13.97
C MET A 736 48.33 -1.97 -15.26
N VAL A 737 48.67 -3.26 -15.39
CA VAL A 737 49.27 -3.80 -16.63
C VAL A 737 48.32 -3.71 -17.82
N LEU A 738 47.03 -3.98 -17.62
CA LEU A 738 46.03 -3.88 -18.69
C LEU A 738 45.81 -2.43 -19.12
N VAL A 739 45.84 -1.48 -18.18
CA VAL A 739 45.77 -0.04 -18.47
C VAL A 739 46.98 0.40 -19.31
N LEU A 740 48.20 0.00 -18.93
CA LEU A 740 49.40 0.32 -19.72
C LEU A 740 49.34 -0.31 -21.13
N ARG A 741 48.84 -1.54 -21.25
CA ARG A 741 48.62 -2.19 -22.54
C ARG A 741 47.68 -1.37 -23.42
N ASP A 742 46.55 -0.92 -22.88
CA ASP A 742 45.56 -0.16 -23.65
C ASP A 742 46.10 1.21 -24.08
N ILE A 743 46.89 1.87 -23.22
CA ILE A 743 47.61 3.10 -23.56
C ILE A 743 48.59 2.82 -24.71
N ALA A 744 49.42 1.77 -24.61
CA ALA A 744 50.40 1.42 -25.64
C ALA A 744 49.74 1.14 -26.99
N LEU A 745 48.63 0.39 -27.01
CA LEU A 745 47.88 0.08 -28.23
C LEU A 745 47.26 1.34 -28.85
N HIS A 746 46.77 2.28 -28.04
CA HIS A 746 46.23 3.54 -28.54
C HIS A 746 47.31 4.37 -29.25
N PHE A 747 48.47 4.58 -28.60
CA PHE A 747 49.55 5.37 -29.19
C PHE A 747 50.21 4.68 -30.40
N GLU A 748 50.28 3.34 -30.42
CA GLU A 748 50.71 2.58 -31.60
C GLU A 748 49.75 2.78 -32.79
N ARG A 749 48.44 2.81 -32.53
CA ARG A 749 47.40 3.03 -33.55
C ARG A 749 47.41 4.46 -34.09
N GLU A 750 47.45 5.46 -33.21
CA GLU A 750 47.38 6.88 -33.57
C GLU A 750 48.72 7.45 -34.09
N LYS A 751 49.84 6.72 -33.92
CA LYS A 751 51.21 7.17 -34.26
C LYS A 751 51.57 8.52 -33.61
N THR A 752 51.18 8.70 -32.36
CA THR A 752 51.44 9.92 -31.57
C THR A 752 52.47 9.68 -30.48
N THR A 753 53.10 10.74 -29.98
CA THR A 753 54.10 10.65 -28.91
C THR A 753 53.43 10.46 -27.55
N VAL A 754 53.99 9.55 -26.75
CA VAL A 754 53.49 9.26 -25.40
C VAL A 754 53.82 10.43 -24.46
N PRO A 755 52.87 10.90 -23.63
CA PRO A 755 53.14 11.96 -22.65
C PRO A 755 54.22 11.57 -21.63
N SER A 756 55.16 12.48 -21.35
CA SER A 756 56.31 12.27 -20.46
C SER A 756 55.93 11.95 -19.00
N GLY A 757 54.68 12.18 -18.60
CA GLY A 757 54.16 11.90 -17.26
C GLY A 757 53.92 10.41 -16.93
N LEU A 758 54.04 9.50 -17.90
CA LEU A 758 53.72 8.08 -17.73
C LEU A 758 54.89 7.21 -17.22
N ASN A 759 56.13 7.68 -17.31
CA ASN A 759 57.33 6.91 -16.95
C ASN A 759 57.29 6.38 -15.51
N LYS A 760 56.77 7.17 -14.56
CA LYS A 760 56.60 6.76 -13.16
C LYS A 760 55.57 5.64 -13.00
N PHE A 761 54.46 5.71 -13.75
CA PHE A 761 53.41 4.69 -13.71
C PHE A 761 53.87 3.38 -14.37
N CYS A 762 54.64 3.46 -15.46
CA CYS A 762 55.33 2.32 -16.05
C CYS A 762 56.23 1.64 -15.01
N ALA A 763 57.11 2.38 -14.33
CA ALA A 763 57.99 1.83 -13.31
C ALA A 763 57.24 1.18 -12.13
N TRP A 764 56.22 1.85 -11.57
CA TRP A 764 55.39 1.33 -10.48
C TRP A 764 54.61 0.06 -10.84
N THR A 765 54.39 -0.20 -12.12
CA THR A 765 53.61 -1.34 -12.59
C THR A 765 54.50 -2.49 -13.03
N LEU A 766 55.45 -2.19 -13.92
CA LEU A 766 56.14 -3.18 -14.73
C LEU A 766 57.22 -3.92 -13.92
N GLU A 767 57.97 -3.24 -13.05
CA GLU A 767 59.00 -3.88 -12.22
C GLU A 767 58.40 -4.80 -11.14
N PRO A 768 57.37 -4.39 -10.36
CA PRO A 768 56.70 -5.30 -9.44
C PRO A 768 56.00 -6.47 -10.14
N TYR A 769 55.42 -6.25 -11.32
CA TYR A 769 54.82 -7.34 -12.11
C TYR A 769 55.87 -8.36 -12.56
N MET A 770 57.03 -7.90 -13.04
CA MET A 770 58.13 -8.78 -13.46
C MET A 770 58.68 -9.59 -12.27
N SER A 771 58.77 -8.98 -11.07
CA SER A 771 59.10 -9.69 -9.84
C SER A 771 58.05 -10.76 -9.49
N TRP A 772 56.78 -10.41 -9.56
CA TRP A 772 55.68 -11.33 -9.26
C TRP A 772 55.62 -12.54 -10.21
N ILE A 773 55.73 -12.31 -11.53
CA ILE A 773 55.62 -13.39 -12.53
C ILE A 773 56.78 -14.39 -12.42
N CYS A 774 57.98 -13.93 -12.03
CA CYS A 774 59.13 -14.79 -11.76
C CYS A 774 58.95 -15.60 -10.47
N GLN A 775 58.50 -14.98 -9.37
CA GLN A 775 58.26 -15.68 -8.10
C GLN A 775 57.14 -16.73 -8.18
N LYS A 776 56.13 -16.50 -9.03
CA LYS A 776 55.01 -17.42 -9.25
C LYS A 776 55.21 -18.34 -10.46
N ALA A 777 56.38 -18.32 -11.10
CA ALA A 777 56.68 -19.10 -12.31
C ALA A 777 56.33 -20.59 -12.17
N PHE A 778 56.55 -21.20 -11.00
CA PHE A 778 56.24 -22.63 -10.79
C PHE A 778 54.72 -22.96 -10.81
N ARG A 779 53.82 -21.98 -10.65
CA ARG A 779 52.36 -22.19 -10.56
C ARG A 779 51.60 -21.77 -11.82
N LEU A 780 52.27 -21.24 -12.84
CA LEU A 780 51.65 -20.68 -14.04
C LEU A 780 51.82 -21.61 -15.24
N HIS A 781 50.80 -22.44 -15.52
CA HIS A 781 50.77 -23.36 -16.67
C HIS A 781 49.66 -23.06 -17.69
N THR A 782 48.66 -22.24 -17.31
CA THR A 782 47.52 -21.88 -18.18
C THR A 782 47.55 -20.39 -18.55
N ASN A 783 47.18 -20.05 -19.79
CA ASN A 783 47.13 -18.69 -20.35
C ASN A 783 48.45 -17.89 -20.27
N VAL A 784 49.61 -18.56 -20.22
CA VAL A 784 50.93 -17.92 -20.11
C VAL A 784 51.22 -16.99 -21.29
N HIS A 785 50.94 -17.44 -22.52
CA HIS A 785 51.19 -16.64 -23.72
C HIS A 785 50.38 -15.33 -23.72
N ASP A 786 49.09 -15.38 -23.36
CA ASP A 786 48.24 -14.19 -23.27
C ASP A 786 48.76 -13.19 -22.22
N ARG A 787 49.15 -13.68 -21.04
CA ARG A 787 49.70 -12.85 -19.96
C ARG A 787 51.01 -12.17 -20.36
N VAL A 788 51.93 -12.94 -20.96
CA VAL A 788 53.21 -12.42 -21.43
C VAL A 788 53.01 -11.43 -22.57
N SER A 789 52.10 -11.71 -23.50
CA SER A 789 51.76 -10.78 -24.59
C SER A 789 51.23 -9.45 -24.04
N LYS A 790 50.34 -9.47 -23.03
CA LYS A 790 49.78 -8.24 -22.42
C LYS A 790 50.86 -7.36 -21.80
N VAL A 791 51.82 -7.92 -21.05
CA VAL A 791 52.92 -7.14 -20.48
C VAL A 791 53.93 -6.68 -21.53
N VAL A 792 54.24 -7.49 -22.54
CA VAL A 792 55.17 -7.08 -23.62
C VAL A 792 54.59 -5.92 -24.44
N VAL A 793 53.27 -5.91 -24.67
CA VAL A 793 52.59 -4.76 -25.29
C VAL A 793 52.66 -3.52 -24.38
N ALA A 794 52.44 -3.67 -23.07
CA ALA A 794 52.60 -2.55 -22.12
C ALA A 794 54.04 -2.00 -22.10
N MET A 795 55.05 -2.85 -22.32
CA MET A 795 56.47 -2.50 -22.39
C MET A 795 56.87 -1.79 -23.69
N MET A 796 55.96 -1.54 -24.63
CA MET A 796 56.24 -0.68 -25.80
C MET A 796 56.25 0.82 -25.43
N LEU A 797 55.78 1.18 -24.24
CA LEU A 797 55.84 2.56 -23.74
C LEU A 797 57.28 2.96 -23.41
N PRO A 798 57.63 4.26 -23.48
CA PRO A 798 58.97 4.75 -23.17
C PRO A 798 59.50 4.25 -21.82
N GLY A 799 60.77 3.81 -21.79
CA GLY A 799 61.43 3.20 -20.62
C GLY A 799 61.05 1.72 -20.35
N GLY A 800 60.07 1.18 -21.06
CA GLY A 800 59.62 -0.21 -20.96
C GLY A 800 60.60 -1.23 -21.55
N PRO A 801 61.12 -1.06 -22.78
CA PRO A 801 62.03 -2.03 -23.40
C PRO A 801 63.33 -2.21 -22.62
N GLU A 802 63.89 -1.12 -22.07
CA GLU A 802 65.10 -1.12 -21.25
C GLU A 802 64.91 -1.93 -19.97
N LEU A 803 63.76 -1.75 -19.32
CA LEU A 803 63.39 -2.48 -18.12
C LEU A 803 63.20 -3.96 -18.45
N LEU A 804 62.47 -4.27 -19.52
CA LEU A 804 62.20 -5.62 -19.98
C LEU A 804 63.50 -6.39 -20.28
N PHE A 805 64.38 -5.83 -21.10
CA PHE A 805 65.61 -6.50 -21.51
C PHE A 805 66.60 -6.64 -20.35
N LYS A 806 66.73 -5.61 -19.50
CA LYS A 806 67.55 -5.68 -18.29
C LYS A 806 67.05 -6.76 -17.34
N TYR A 807 65.74 -6.81 -17.09
CA TYR A 807 65.16 -7.76 -16.15
C TYR A 807 65.26 -9.20 -16.64
N LEU A 808 64.89 -9.46 -17.90
CA LEU A 808 64.95 -10.81 -18.51
C LEU A 808 66.38 -11.33 -18.62
N SER A 809 67.35 -10.45 -18.91
CA SER A 809 68.76 -10.87 -18.99
C SER A 809 69.35 -11.23 -17.62
N ALA A 810 68.87 -10.58 -16.55
CA ALA A 810 69.38 -10.78 -15.18
C ALA A 810 68.71 -11.94 -14.44
N HIS A 811 67.47 -12.30 -14.81
CA HIS A 811 66.65 -13.28 -14.09
C HIS A 811 66.10 -14.37 -15.00
N ALA A 812 66.75 -14.62 -16.16
CA ALA A 812 66.32 -15.66 -17.09
C ALA A 812 66.13 -16.97 -16.31
N ASP A 813 67.16 -17.42 -15.59
CA ASP A 813 67.23 -18.64 -14.77
C ASP A 813 66.04 -18.88 -13.80
N LEU A 814 65.29 -17.84 -13.42
CA LEU A 814 64.11 -17.94 -12.56
C LEU A 814 62.80 -18.28 -13.31
N LEU A 815 62.77 -18.16 -14.64
CA LEU A 815 61.59 -18.41 -15.47
C LEU A 815 61.42 -19.90 -15.81
N ASN A 816 60.18 -20.38 -15.87
CA ASN A 816 59.93 -21.73 -16.39
C ASN A 816 59.99 -21.75 -17.93
N VAL A 817 60.09 -22.93 -18.53
CA VAL A 817 60.17 -23.13 -20.00
C VAL A 817 58.98 -22.49 -20.74
N TYR A 818 57.77 -22.53 -20.16
CA TYR A 818 56.57 -21.93 -20.77
C TYR A 818 56.60 -20.40 -20.79
N LEU A 819 57.10 -19.76 -19.73
CA LEU A 819 57.28 -18.32 -19.61
C LEU A 819 58.41 -17.84 -20.53
N ALA A 820 59.56 -18.54 -20.53
CA ALA A 820 60.67 -18.22 -21.42
C ALA A 820 60.23 -18.27 -22.89
N ARG A 821 59.52 -19.34 -23.30
CA ARG A 821 58.92 -19.44 -24.63
C ARG A 821 57.95 -18.30 -24.94
N GLY A 822 57.03 -18.00 -24.01
CA GLY A 822 56.05 -16.92 -24.17
C GLY A 822 56.70 -15.55 -24.37
N PHE A 823 57.76 -15.24 -23.61
CA PHE A 823 58.50 -13.98 -23.76
C PHE A 823 59.25 -13.93 -25.10
N ILE A 824 59.88 -15.02 -25.53
CA ILE A 824 60.55 -15.08 -26.84
C ILE A 824 59.55 -14.82 -27.97
N GLU A 825 58.39 -15.50 -27.96
CA GLU A 825 57.35 -15.35 -28.99
C GLU A 825 56.77 -13.92 -28.99
N ALA A 826 56.40 -13.39 -27.82
CA ALA A 826 55.84 -12.05 -27.70
C ALA A 826 56.82 -10.95 -28.12
N ILE A 827 58.09 -11.01 -27.68
CA ILE A 827 59.13 -10.04 -28.05
C ILE A 827 59.42 -10.08 -29.55
N LYS A 828 59.46 -11.28 -30.17
CA LYS A 828 59.64 -11.41 -31.62
C LYS A 828 58.47 -10.79 -32.39
N SER A 829 57.24 -11.00 -31.92
CA SER A 829 56.04 -10.48 -32.57
C SER A 829 55.95 -8.94 -32.57
N ARG A 830 56.56 -8.29 -31.58
CA ARG A 830 56.56 -6.82 -31.39
C ARG A 830 57.94 -6.17 -31.54
N SER A 831 58.88 -6.84 -32.20
CA SER A 831 60.29 -6.40 -32.28
C SER A 831 60.49 -5.00 -32.84
N LYS A 832 59.66 -4.58 -33.79
CA LYS A 832 59.72 -3.25 -34.40
C LYS A 832 59.21 -2.13 -33.48
N SER A 833 58.38 -2.46 -32.49
CA SER A 833 57.76 -1.51 -31.56
C SER A 833 58.51 -1.44 -30.22
N LEU A 834 59.41 -2.38 -29.91
CA LEU A 834 60.22 -2.43 -28.68
C LEU A 834 61.59 -1.77 -28.91
N LEU A 835 61.60 -0.45 -29.03
CA LEU A 835 62.81 0.33 -29.27
C LEU A 835 63.29 0.99 -27.97
N CYS A 836 64.56 0.81 -27.63
CA CYS A 836 65.16 1.53 -26.50
C CYS A 836 65.43 3.00 -26.87
N GLU A 837 65.42 3.88 -25.87
CA GLU A 837 65.78 5.28 -25.94
C GLU A 837 67.24 5.46 -26.39
N GLU A 838 67.49 6.58 -27.09
CA GLU A 838 68.82 6.94 -27.57
C GLU A 838 69.80 7.08 -26.40
N GLY A 839 70.90 6.32 -26.44
CA GLY A 839 71.92 6.30 -25.39
C GLY A 839 71.80 5.15 -24.38
N TYR A 840 70.84 4.23 -24.53
CA TYR A 840 70.78 3.02 -23.71
C TYR A 840 72.00 2.11 -23.92
N THR A 841 72.70 1.79 -22.83
CA THR A 841 73.93 0.95 -22.81
C THR A 841 73.72 -0.44 -22.21
N GLY A 842 72.47 -0.81 -21.89
CA GLY A 842 72.13 -2.10 -21.30
C GLY A 842 71.95 -3.23 -22.33
N PRO A 843 71.50 -4.42 -21.89
CA PRO A 843 71.33 -5.57 -22.78
C PRO A 843 70.32 -5.31 -23.90
N SER A 844 70.68 -5.66 -25.12
CA SER A 844 69.78 -5.51 -26.28
C SER A 844 68.69 -6.57 -26.29
N GLN A 845 67.66 -6.36 -27.11
CA GLN A 845 66.61 -7.35 -27.38
C GLN A 845 67.19 -8.74 -27.74
N TYR A 846 68.26 -8.78 -28.53
CA TYR A 846 68.92 -10.03 -28.93
C TYR A 846 69.56 -10.73 -27.72
N VAL A 847 70.20 -9.98 -26.82
CA VAL A 847 70.82 -10.51 -25.61
C VAL A 847 69.76 -11.10 -24.67
N ALA A 848 68.63 -10.40 -24.49
CA ALA A 848 67.53 -10.89 -23.67
C ALA A 848 66.90 -12.18 -24.25
N ILE A 849 66.65 -12.24 -25.57
CA ILE A 849 66.15 -13.46 -26.23
C ILE A 849 67.16 -14.61 -26.09
N ALA A 850 68.46 -14.34 -26.26
CA ALA A 850 69.50 -15.36 -26.15
C ALA A 850 69.62 -15.91 -24.70
N ALA A 851 69.41 -15.07 -23.69
CA ALA A 851 69.37 -15.51 -22.29
C ALA A 851 68.18 -16.45 -22.02
N LEU A 852 66.99 -16.10 -22.52
CA LEU A 852 65.79 -16.95 -22.41
C LEU A 852 65.91 -18.26 -23.21
N ALA A 853 66.53 -18.20 -24.39
CA ALA A 853 66.70 -19.37 -25.27
C ALA A 853 67.74 -20.39 -24.77
N LYS A 854 68.59 -20.02 -23.79
CA LYS A 854 69.49 -20.98 -23.11
C LYS A 854 68.76 -21.82 -22.06
N GLN A 855 67.57 -21.40 -21.66
CA GLN A 855 66.77 -22.01 -20.61
C GLN A 855 65.52 -22.71 -21.14
N TYR A 856 64.99 -22.23 -22.26
CA TYR A 856 64.12 -23.00 -23.16
C TYR A 856 64.93 -24.14 -23.80
#